data_AF-Q336U6-F1
#
_entry.id   AF-Q336U6-F1
#
_cell.length_a   1.000
_cell.length_b   1.000
_cell.length_c   1.000
_cell.angle_alpha   90.00
_cell.angle_beta   90.00
_cell.angle_gamma   90.00
#
_symmetry.space_group_name_H-M   'P 1'
#
loop_
_entity.id
_entity.type
_entity.pdbx_description
1 polymer ?
#
loop_
_entity_poly.entity_id
_entity_poly.type
_entity_poly.pdbx_seq_one_letter_code
_entity_poly.pdbx_strand_id
1 'polypeptide(L)'
;MVVGGKFHASKLRPEQVSTYRKYEREQVEKNLDEYLEQCTKMKVKCEKIVIENEDIANGITELILLHGVSKLVMGAAADKQYSRKMKLPKSKTALSVTVKANPSCKIWFVCKEHLIYTRDFVAPISPNSQSPDTIRGSISNLAARGGTTNQYANNAVNGYVQRSMSEMVVPASSRVSLQLHSRSSLQESLSRLNMEGTSVDSWDSFRRGSFPSSYRASSTVTEEVLSDSSSSGIPRDGISTLAGCDFPNSALHHEQGDAGSNANLFDKLEEAFAEAEKYRKQAYDESLRRQKTEEELISYHQKARKSEDLFLNEAKQRKEVEETLAKANVEIQLLKEEMDALKHNRDDLSSKLSDVSEQKVTLEQQAVEYGSIIIDLKDTVAASQALIDSMQMEFEQLKHERDNALKHAEELHREKQNMVSSSDLEWSTEFSLLELQQATQNFSDAMKIGEGGFGCVYRGQLRNTTVAIKMLRSQNLQGQSQFQQEVAVLSRVRHPNLVTLVGYCSEASGLVYEFLPNGSLEDHLACESNTSPLTWQIRTRIIGEICSALIFLHSDKPHAVIHGDLKPANILLDANLVSKLGDFGISRLLNRSSTVSTSFYQTTNPRGTFAYMDPEFLTTGELTARSDIYSFGIIILRLVTGKPALGIAREVEVALDKGELELLVDRSAGDWPFVQAEKLMLLGLQCAELSRRKRPDRMNHVWSVVEPLVKSASLPVEPESIGHWVNKNRTPFYFICPISQEVMRDPHIAADGFSYEEEAIKGWLGSGHNTSPMTKSTLEHLQLIPNLALRSAIEEFMQQKQQQIPS
;
A
#
# COMPACT_ATOMS: atom_id res chain seq x y z
N MET A 1 22.97 19.21 10.79
CA MET A 1 22.00 20.26 10.39
C MET A 1 21.24 20.71 11.62
N VAL A 2 20.89 22.00 11.74
CA VAL A 2 19.92 22.46 12.75
C VAL A 2 18.52 22.15 12.23
N VAL A 3 17.72 21.41 12.99
CA VAL A 3 16.41 20.91 12.56
C VAL A 3 15.33 21.96 12.83
N GLY A 4 14.42 22.18 11.86
CA GLY A 4 13.16 22.93 12.05
C GLY A 4 13.09 24.33 11.40
N GLY A 5 14.20 24.94 11.02
CA GLY A 5 14.20 26.25 10.37
C GLY A 5 13.88 26.20 8.87
N LYS A 6 12.89 26.98 8.39
CA LYS A 6 12.71 27.24 6.95
C LYS A 6 13.65 28.35 6.50
N PHE A 7 14.65 28.02 5.68
CA PHE A 7 15.61 28.97 5.13
C PHE A 7 15.28 29.33 3.68
N HIS A 8 15.51 30.59 3.30
CA HIS A 8 15.35 31.04 1.91
C HIS A 8 16.55 30.56 1.08
N ALA A 9 16.31 30.00 -0.12
CA ALA A 9 17.35 29.33 -0.91
C ALA A 9 18.57 30.23 -1.22
N SER A 10 18.37 31.53 -1.42
CA SER A 10 19.46 32.51 -1.63
C SER A 10 20.38 32.74 -0.42
N LYS A 11 20.11 32.13 0.74
CA LYS A 11 20.96 32.14 1.94
C LYS A 11 21.80 30.86 2.10
N LEU A 12 21.75 29.95 1.14
CA LEU A 12 22.46 28.67 1.15
C LEU A 12 23.43 28.59 -0.02
N ARG A 13 24.53 27.82 0.12
CA ARG A 13 25.46 27.57 -0.99
C ARG A 13 24.78 26.68 -2.06
N PRO A 14 25.11 26.83 -3.36
CA PRO A 14 24.47 26.04 -4.43
C PRO A 14 24.55 24.52 -4.21
N GLU A 15 25.67 24.01 -3.70
CA GLU A 15 25.84 22.61 -3.31
C GLU A 15 24.81 22.17 -2.27
N GLN A 16 24.57 22.97 -1.24
CA GLN A 16 23.64 22.66 -0.15
C GLN A 16 22.19 22.69 -0.65
N VAL A 17 21.85 23.60 -1.58
CA VAL A 17 20.55 23.62 -2.27
C VAL A 17 20.40 22.38 -3.15
N SER A 18 21.44 21.97 -3.87
CA SER A 18 21.45 20.76 -4.72
C SER A 18 21.26 19.48 -3.89
N THR A 19 22.02 19.31 -2.80
CA THR A 19 21.85 18.19 -1.87
C THR A 19 20.44 18.16 -1.26
N TYR A 20 19.90 19.31 -0.87
CA TYR A 20 18.55 19.39 -0.31
C TYR A 20 17.47 19.05 -1.34
N ARG A 21 17.57 19.55 -2.58
CA ARG A 21 16.67 19.16 -3.68
C ARG A 21 16.74 17.67 -4.01
N LYS A 22 17.94 17.06 -4.01
CA LYS A 22 18.11 15.61 -4.21
C LYS A 22 17.38 14.82 -3.11
N TYR A 23 17.55 15.24 -1.85
CA TYR A 23 16.84 14.64 -0.72
C TYR A 23 15.31 14.81 -0.82
N GLU A 24 14.80 15.99 -1.16
CA GLU A 24 13.36 16.20 -1.37
C GLU A 24 12.81 15.32 -2.51
N ARG A 25 13.56 15.18 -3.61
CA ARG A 25 13.18 14.30 -4.72
C ARG A 25 13.15 12.83 -4.29
N GLU A 26 14.13 12.36 -3.53
CA GLU A 26 14.15 10.99 -2.98
C GLU A 26 12.96 10.73 -2.04
N GLN A 27 12.54 11.71 -1.24
CA GLN A 27 11.31 11.59 -0.43
C GLN A 27 10.04 11.56 -1.29
N VAL A 28 9.96 12.39 -2.34
CA VAL A 28 8.81 12.40 -3.28
C VAL A 28 8.72 11.09 -4.05
N GLU A 29 9.83 10.57 -4.58
CA GLU A 29 9.87 9.29 -5.29
C GLU A 29 9.41 8.13 -4.40
N LYS A 30 9.92 8.05 -3.16
CA LYS A 30 9.49 7.05 -2.18
C LYS A 30 7.98 7.13 -1.88
N ASN A 31 7.46 8.32 -1.62
CA ASN A 31 6.03 8.51 -1.35
C ASN A 31 5.15 8.10 -2.56
N LEU A 32 5.63 8.30 -3.79
CA LEU A 32 4.93 7.88 -5.00
C LEU A 32 4.99 6.36 -5.23
N ASP A 33 6.04 5.68 -4.79
CA ASP A 33 6.14 4.21 -4.87
C ASP A 33 5.13 3.50 -3.95
N GLU A 34 4.83 4.06 -2.78
CA GLU A 34 3.75 3.55 -1.89
C GLU A 34 2.37 3.60 -2.56
N TYR A 35 2.11 4.59 -3.44
CA TYR A 35 0.90 4.64 -4.26
C TYR A 35 0.98 3.70 -5.47
N LEU A 36 2.15 3.58 -6.12
CA LEU A 36 2.35 2.67 -7.25
C LEU A 36 2.10 1.20 -6.86
N GLU A 37 2.51 0.80 -5.65
CA GLU A 37 2.25 -0.54 -5.13
C GLU A 37 0.74 -0.81 -4.96
N GLN A 38 -0.03 0.20 -4.50
CA GLN A 38 -1.49 0.11 -4.37
C GLN A 38 -2.17 0.01 -5.75
N CYS A 39 -1.77 0.86 -6.71
CA CYS A 39 -2.27 0.78 -8.09
C CYS A 39 -1.96 -0.57 -8.74
N THR A 40 -0.77 -1.13 -8.47
CA THR A 40 -0.35 -2.45 -8.96
C THR A 40 -1.19 -3.59 -8.36
N LYS A 41 -1.49 -3.54 -7.05
CA LYS A 41 -2.44 -4.46 -6.37
C LYS A 41 -3.84 -4.38 -6.99
N MET A 42 -4.25 -3.19 -7.45
CA MET A 42 -5.51 -2.96 -8.19
C MET A 42 -5.42 -3.22 -9.71
N LYS A 43 -4.28 -3.72 -10.22
CA LYS A 43 -4.01 -3.98 -11.65
C LYS A 43 -4.13 -2.76 -12.58
N VAL A 44 -3.98 -1.55 -12.04
CA VAL A 44 -4.02 -0.30 -12.81
C VAL A 44 -2.61 0.05 -13.31
N LYS A 45 -2.46 0.31 -14.62
CA LYS A 45 -1.21 0.87 -15.17
C LYS A 45 -1.09 2.33 -14.75
N CYS A 46 0.01 2.69 -14.08
CA CYS A 46 0.29 4.04 -13.61
C CYS A 46 1.76 4.41 -13.88
N GLU A 47 2.00 5.69 -14.15
CA GLU A 47 3.32 6.26 -14.43
C GLU A 47 3.61 7.37 -13.41
N LYS A 48 4.85 7.45 -12.92
CA LYS A 48 5.29 8.51 -12.00
C LYS A 48 5.75 9.72 -12.81
N ILE A 49 5.11 10.87 -12.63
CA ILE A 49 5.48 12.14 -13.27
C ILE A 49 5.74 13.18 -12.17
N VAL A 50 6.89 13.86 -12.24
CA VAL A 50 7.34 14.85 -11.24
C VAL A 50 7.84 16.09 -11.98
N ILE A 51 7.47 17.28 -11.49
CA ILE A 51 7.89 18.58 -12.04
C ILE A 51 8.33 19.51 -10.90
N GLU A 52 9.38 20.30 -11.13
CA GLU A 52 9.82 21.38 -10.22
C GLU A 52 9.28 22.73 -10.75
N ASN A 53 8.39 23.38 -10.00
CA ASN A 53 7.82 24.69 -10.35
C ASN A 53 7.63 25.54 -9.07
N GLU A 54 7.75 26.87 -9.16
CA GLU A 54 7.64 27.78 -8.01
C GLU A 54 6.19 27.93 -7.48
N ASP A 55 5.18 27.70 -8.33
CA ASP A 55 3.77 27.62 -7.93
C ASP A 55 3.20 26.23 -8.26
N ILE A 56 2.66 25.57 -7.25
CA ILE A 56 2.03 24.25 -7.36
C ILE A 56 0.87 24.27 -8.37
N ALA A 57 0.10 25.37 -8.44
CA ALA A 57 -1.00 25.47 -9.38
C ALA A 57 -0.54 25.67 -10.83
N ASN A 58 0.57 26.38 -11.05
CA ASN A 58 1.24 26.44 -12.35
C ASN A 58 1.77 25.06 -12.76
N GLY A 59 2.52 24.37 -11.89
CA GLY A 59 3.06 23.03 -12.19
C GLY A 59 1.98 21.99 -12.53
N ILE A 60 0.85 22.00 -11.81
CA ILE A 60 -0.31 21.15 -12.15
C ILE A 60 -0.90 21.55 -13.52
N THR A 61 -1.01 22.84 -13.82
CA THR A 61 -1.53 23.33 -15.11
C THR A 61 -0.61 22.93 -16.28
N GLU A 62 0.71 23.01 -16.06
CA GLU A 62 1.76 22.62 -16.99
C GLU A 62 1.71 21.11 -17.30
N LEU A 63 1.57 20.26 -16.27
CA LEU A 63 1.38 18.82 -16.45
C LEU A 63 0.11 18.47 -17.25
N ILE A 64 -1.01 19.17 -17.00
CA ILE A 64 -2.26 18.98 -17.77
C ILE A 64 -2.04 19.27 -19.27
N LEU A 65 -1.23 20.29 -19.59
CA LEU A 65 -0.93 20.68 -20.96
C LEU A 65 0.07 19.72 -21.63
N LEU A 66 1.19 19.42 -20.96
CA LEU A 66 2.25 18.57 -21.51
C LEU A 66 1.80 17.12 -21.76
N HIS A 67 0.98 16.56 -20.87
CA HIS A 67 0.51 15.17 -20.96
C HIS A 67 -0.93 15.03 -21.46
N GLY A 68 -1.55 16.13 -21.95
CA GLY A 68 -2.90 16.10 -22.54
C GLY A 68 -4.00 15.59 -21.59
N VAL A 69 -3.89 15.88 -20.29
CA VAL A 69 -4.71 15.26 -19.24
C VAL A 69 -6.18 15.67 -19.36
N SER A 70 -7.00 14.79 -19.95
CA SER A 70 -8.45 15.02 -20.13
C SER A 70 -9.29 14.85 -18.87
N LYS A 71 -8.75 14.16 -17.85
CA LYS A 71 -9.44 13.82 -16.59
C LYS A 71 -8.49 13.96 -15.41
N LEU A 72 -8.81 14.83 -14.44
CA LEU A 72 -8.00 15.05 -13.24
C LEU A 72 -8.84 14.89 -11.97
N VAL A 73 -8.34 14.14 -10.98
CA VAL A 73 -8.90 14.08 -9.62
C VAL A 73 -7.90 14.73 -8.67
N MET A 74 -8.33 15.69 -7.84
CA MET A 74 -7.41 16.40 -6.94
C MET A 74 -8.04 16.84 -5.61
N GLY A 75 -7.19 17.04 -4.60
CA GLY A 75 -7.59 17.52 -3.27
C GLY A 75 -8.12 18.96 -3.27
N ALA A 76 -9.24 19.19 -2.58
CA ALA A 76 -10.02 20.43 -2.68
C ALA A 76 -10.02 21.33 -1.42
N ALA A 77 -9.85 20.72 -0.24
CA ALA A 77 -9.87 21.43 1.03
C ALA A 77 -8.51 22.10 1.32
N ALA A 78 -8.52 23.10 2.21
CA ALA A 78 -7.30 23.51 2.89
C ALA A 78 -7.03 22.55 4.06
N ASP A 79 -5.76 22.23 4.31
CA ASP A 79 -5.26 21.11 5.15
C ASP A 79 -5.81 21.06 6.59
N LYS A 80 -6.43 22.15 7.07
CA LYS A 80 -6.95 22.30 8.44
C LYS A 80 -8.48 22.42 8.54
N GLN A 81 -9.23 22.52 7.43
CA GLN A 81 -10.67 22.81 7.45
C GLN A 81 -11.48 22.09 6.35
N TYR A 82 -11.77 20.81 6.57
CA TYR A 82 -12.86 20.10 5.88
C TYR A 82 -14.21 20.42 6.54
N SER A 83 -15.29 20.39 5.75
CA SER A 83 -16.67 20.44 6.26
C SER A 83 -17.58 19.62 5.35
N ARG A 84 -18.42 18.76 5.94
CA ARG A 84 -19.40 17.92 5.22
C ARG A 84 -20.46 18.72 4.42
N LYS A 85 -20.52 20.05 4.57
CA LYS A 85 -21.41 20.96 3.82
C LYS A 85 -20.70 21.73 2.69
N MET A 86 -19.44 21.40 2.37
CA MET A 86 -18.66 22.09 1.34
C MET A 86 -19.12 21.70 -0.08
N LYS A 87 -19.37 22.70 -0.94
CA LYS A 87 -19.80 22.53 -2.35
C LYS A 87 -18.85 23.16 -3.39
N LEU A 88 -17.74 23.74 -2.93
CA LEU A 88 -16.74 24.45 -3.74
C LEU A 88 -15.35 24.27 -3.10
N PRO A 89 -14.26 24.22 -3.90
CA PRO A 89 -12.90 24.11 -3.36
C PRO A 89 -12.52 25.32 -2.49
N LYS A 90 -11.73 25.07 -1.44
CA LYS A 90 -11.21 26.10 -0.51
C LYS A 90 -9.70 26.29 -0.56
N SER A 91 -8.95 25.31 -1.09
CA SER A 91 -7.50 25.47 -1.28
C SER A 91 -7.21 26.55 -2.33
N LYS A 92 -6.24 27.42 -2.07
CA LYS A 92 -5.76 28.42 -3.04
C LYS A 92 -5.26 27.74 -4.34
N THR A 93 -4.58 26.61 -4.19
CA THR A 93 -4.11 25.78 -5.31
C THR A 93 -5.28 25.24 -6.12
N ALA A 94 -6.29 24.66 -5.45
CA ALA A 94 -7.48 24.12 -6.11
C ALA A 94 -8.29 25.19 -6.86
N LEU A 95 -8.48 26.37 -6.26
CA LEU A 95 -9.11 27.52 -6.91
C LEU A 95 -8.29 28.01 -8.12
N SER A 96 -6.96 28.11 -8.00
CA SER A 96 -6.10 28.51 -9.12
C SER A 96 -6.10 27.49 -10.26
N VAL A 97 -6.06 26.18 -9.97
CA VAL A 97 -6.14 25.12 -11.00
C VAL A 97 -7.52 25.12 -11.67
N THR A 98 -8.61 25.36 -10.92
CA THR A 98 -9.98 25.47 -11.48
C THR A 98 -10.04 26.51 -12.61
N VAL A 99 -9.34 27.64 -12.46
CA VAL A 99 -9.30 28.77 -13.41
C VAL A 99 -8.22 28.59 -14.50
N LYS A 100 -7.01 28.14 -14.14
CA LYS A 100 -5.86 28.06 -15.07
C LYS A 100 -5.84 26.80 -15.95
N ALA A 101 -6.39 25.67 -15.50
CA ALA A 101 -6.30 24.41 -16.23
C ALA A 101 -7.05 24.44 -17.58
N ASN A 102 -6.49 23.79 -18.60
CA ASN A 102 -7.06 23.75 -19.95
C ASN A 102 -8.57 23.38 -19.93
N PRO A 103 -9.47 24.14 -20.60
CA PRO A 103 -10.91 23.85 -20.63
C PRO A 103 -11.32 22.44 -21.08
N SER A 104 -10.45 21.72 -21.80
CA SER A 104 -10.66 20.31 -22.19
C SER A 104 -10.57 19.31 -21.02
N CYS A 105 -9.94 19.69 -19.90
CA CYS A 105 -9.74 18.83 -18.73
C CYS A 105 -10.97 18.86 -17.81
N LYS A 106 -11.63 17.71 -17.62
CA LYS A 106 -12.66 17.55 -16.57
C LYS A 106 -11.99 17.31 -15.22
N ILE A 107 -12.32 18.11 -14.21
CA ILE A 107 -11.66 18.10 -12.90
C ILE A 107 -12.66 17.73 -11.80
N TRP A 108 -12.34 16.72 -11.00
CA TRP A 108 -13.08 16.31 -9.80
C TRP A 108 -12.31 16.73 -8.55
N PHE A 109 -12.98 17.48 -7.67
CA PHE A 109 -12.43 18.02 -6.44
C PHE A 109 -12.90 17.21 -5.23
N VAL A 110 -11.98 16.50 -4.58
CA VAL A 110 -12.29 15.54 -3.50
C VAL A 110 -11.68 15.94 -2.15
N CYS A 111 -12.27 15.47 -1.05
CA CYS A 111 -11.65 15.48 0.28
C CYS A 111 -12.30 14.42 1.18
N LYS A 112 -11.50 13.65 1.94
CA LYS A 112 -11.95 12.54 2.81
C LYS A 112 -13.00 11.66 2.11
N GLU A 113 -12.63 11.10 0.95
CA GLU A 113 -13.46 10.26 0.07
C GLU A 113 -14.72 10.92 -0.54
N HIS A 114 -15.07 12.16 -0.17
CA HIS A 114 -16.26 12.84 -0.69
C HIS A 114 -15.90 13.73 -1.89
N LEU A 115 -16.72 13.67 -2.95
CA LEU A 115 -16.72 14.63 -4.05
C LEU A 115 -17.36 15.95 -3.60
N ILE A 116 -16.62 17.06 -3.70
CA ILE A 116 -17.04 18.40 -3.29
C ILE A 116 -17.56 19.22 -4.47
N TYR A 117 -16.88 19.14 -5.61
CA TYR A 117 -17.15 19.94 -6.79
C TYR A 117 -16.62 19.25 -8.05
N THR A 118 -17.24 19.52 -9.20
CA THR A 118 -16.80 19.05 -10.51
C THR A 118 -16.71 20.25 -11.45
N ARG A 119 -15.55 20.45 -12.08
CA ARG A 119 -15.40 21.37 -13.21
C ARG A 119 -15.59 20.58 -14.50
N ASP A 120 -16.75 20.72 -15.10
CA ASP A 120 -17.08 20.14 -16.39
C ASP A 120 -16.40 20.86 -17.57
N PHE A 121 -16.49 20.27 -18.75
CA PHE A 121 -15.95 20.83 -20.00
C PHE A 121 -16.54 22.21 -20.29
N VAL A 122 -15.68 23.20 -20.54
CA VAL A 122 -16.09 24.52 -21.02
C VAL A 122 -15.70 24.61 -22.49
N ALA A 123 -16.69 24.74 -23.37
CA ALA A 123 -16.44 24.86 -24.80
C ALA A 123 -15.62 26.12 -25.10
N PRO A 124 -14.59 26.05 -25.97
CA PRO A 124 -13.79 27.22 -26.33
C PRO A 124 -14.67 28.22 -27.10
N ILE A 125 -14.78 29.43 -26.56
CA ILE A 125 -15.48 30.54 -27.23
C ILE A 125 -14.61 30.98 -28.42
N SER A 126 -15.20 30.99 -29.62
CA SER A 126 -14.52 31.41 -30.85
C SER A 126 -13.95 32.82 -30.73
N PRO A 127 -12.69 33.07 -31.10
CA PRO A 127 -12.02 34.36 -30.88
C PRO A 127 -12.45 35.40 -31.92
N ASN A 128 -13.66 35.95 -31.81
CA ASN A 128 -14.05 37.14 -32.58
C ASN A 128 -15.17 37.98 -31.92
N SER A 129 -14.85 38.64 -30.80
CA SER A 129 -15.44 39.92 -30.40
C SER A 129 -14.62 40.53 -29.25
N GLN A 130 -14.19 41.78 -29.40
CA GLN A 130 -13.49 42.53 -28.34
C GLN A 130 -14.46 43.48 -27.63
N SER A 131 -14.70 43.25 -26.34
CA SER A 131 -15.01 44.31 -25.37
C SER A 131 -14.61 43.86 -23.96
N PRO A 132 -13.80 44.64 -23.21
CA PRO A 132 -13.15 44.15 -21.99
C PRO A 132 -13.88 44.53 -20.69
N ASP A 133 -15.14 44.11 -20.47
CA ASP A 133 -15.91 44.57 -19.29
C ASP A 133 -16.87 43.55 -18.62
N THR A 134 -16.58 42.24 -18.71
CA THR A 134 -17.45 41.19 -18.12
C THR A 134 -16.77 40.20 -17.15
N ILE A 135 -15.68 40.61 -16.47
CA ILE A 135 -15.05 39.79 -15.40
C ILE A 135 -14.99 40.59 -14.07
N ARG A 136 -16.15 41.12 -13.65
CA ARG A 136 -16.32 41.70 -12.29
C ARG A 136 -17.67 41.44 -11.60
N GLY A 137 -18.68 40.91 -12.30
CA GLY A 137 -20.05 40.80 -11.78
C GLY A 137 -20.34 39.60 -10.86
N SER A 138 -19.55 38.53 -10.92
CA SER A 138 -19.96 37.21 -10.36
C SER A 138 -19.59 36.94 -8.89
N ILE A 139 -19.09 37.95 -8.15
CA ILE A 139 -18.70 37.81 -6.72
C ILE A 139 -19.48 38.78 -5.82
N SER A 140 -20.08 39.85 -6.36
CA SER A 140 -20.68 40.95 -5.61
C SER A 140 -22.21 40.91 -5.52
N ASN A 141 -22.82 39.73 -5.34
CA ASN A 141 -24.30 39.60 -5.27
C ASN A 141 -24.79 38.50 -4.30
N LEU A 142 -24.16 38.39 -3.12
CA LEU A 142 -24.60 37.50 -2.01
C LEU A 142 -24.73 38.25 -0.66
N ALA A 143 -24.86 39.57 -0.70
CA ALA A 143 -24.84 40.44 0.48
C ALA A 143 -25.97 41.50 0.51
N ALA A 144 -27.17 41.15 0.02
CA ALA A 144 -28.36 41.97 0.18
C ALA A 144 -29.65 41.12 0.28
N ARG A 145 -30.52 41.52 1.22
CA ARG A 145 -32.00 41.43 1.30
C ARG A 145 -32.71 40.46 0.32
N GLY A 146 -33.64 39.59 0.73
CA GLY A 146 -34.49 39.63 1.93
C GLY A 146 -35.73 40.51 1.72
N GLY A 147 -36.83 39.92 1.24
CA GLY A 147 -38.10 40.64 1.01
C GLY A 147 -39.04 39.97 -0.01
N THR A 148 -40.01 39.20 0.51
CA THR A 148 -41.43 39.12 0.09
C THR A 148 -41.89 39.05 -1.39
N THR A 149 -42.86 38.15 -1.58
CA THR A 149 -44.08 38.25 -2.44
C THR A 149 -44.04 38.05 -3.97
N ASN A 150 -44.77 37.00 -4.37
CA ASN A 150 -45.91 37.00 -5.32
C ASN A 150 -45.77 36.59 -6.81
N GLN A 151 -46.47 35.46 -7.07
CA GLN A 151 -47.45 35.24 -8.14
C GLN A 151 -47.02 34.74 -9.54
N TYR A 152 -47.44 33.49 -9.79
CA TYR A 152 -48.22 33.00 -10.95
C TYR A 152 -47.78 33.26 -12.40
N ALA A 153 -47.50 32.13 -13.08
CA ALA A 153 -48.21 31.69 -14.31
C ALA A 153 -47.89 32.40 -15.65
N ASN A 154 -48.12 31.84 -16.85
CA ASN A 154 -48.52 30.48 -17.26
C ASN A 154 -48.17 30.23 -18.75
N ASN A 155 -48.30 28.97 -19.21
CA ASN A 155 -48.60 28.54 -20.60
C ASN A 155 -47.57 28.87 -21.73
N ALA A 156 -47.01 27.84 -22.38
CA ALA A 156 -47.44 27.29 -23.69
C ALA A 156 -46.67 27.94 -24.88
N VAL A 157 -46.56 27.39 -26.11
CA VAL A 157 -47.48 26.55 -26.93
C VAL A 157 -46.71 25.41 -27.66
N ASN A 158 -47.46 24.47 -28.25
CA ASN A 158 -47.03 23.18 -28.82
C ASN A 158 -47.09 23.14 -30.38
N GLY A 159 -46.50 22.11 -31.02
CA GLY A 159 -46.58 21.81 -32.47
C GLY A 159 -45.27 22.09 -33.23
N TYR A 160 -44.82 21.27 -34.19
CA TYR A 160 -45.57 20.57 -35.25
C TYR A 160 -45.08 19.13 -35.55
N VAL A 161 -45.84 18.37 -36.35
CA VAL A 161 -45.57 16.96 -36.73
C VAL A 161 -45.71 16.75 -38.26
N GLN A 162 -44.80 15.97 -38.86
CA GLN A 162 -44.94 15.40 -40.21
C GLN A 162 -44.09 14.11 -40.27
N ARG A 163 -44.58 12.86 -40.32
CA ARG A 163 -45.60 12.15 -41.12
C ARG A 163 -44.98 11.36 -42.30
N SER A 164 -44.81 10.05 -42.12
CA SER A 164 -45.07 9.04 -43.16
C SER A 164 -45.36 7.66 -42.57
N MET A 165 -46.10 6.84 -43.32
CA MET A 165 -46.39 5.42 -43.11
C MET A 165 -45.69 4.60 -44.25
N SER A 166 -45.69 3.26 -44.37
CA SER A 166 -46.22 2.13 -43.56
C SER A 166 -45.58 0.80 -44.03
N GLU A 167 -45.74 -0.28 -43.24
CA GLU A 167 -46.04 -1.67 -43.73
C GLU A 167 -45.00 -2.52 -44.53
N MET A 168 -44.99 -3.87 -44.50
CA MET A 168 -45.62 -4.91 -43.62
C MET A 168 -44.96 -6.30 -43.84
N VAL A 169 -45.42 -7.31 -43.08
CA VAL A 169 -45.46 -8.78 -43.31
C VAL A 169 -44.38 -9.64 -42.62
N VAL A 170 -44.89 -10.62 -41.86
CA VAL A 170 -44.21 -11.79 -41.28
C VAL A 170 -45.04 -13.03 -41.67
N PRO A 171 -44.43 -14.21 -41.90
CA PRO A 171 -44.74 -15.35 -41.01
C PRO A 171 -43.48 -16.17 -40.66
N ALA A 172 -43.29 -16.80 -39.49
CA ALA A 172 -44.16 -17.30 -38.42
C ALA A 172 -44.74 -18.72 -38.58
N SER A 173 -43.91 -19.76 -38.34
CA SER A 173 -44.32 -20.90 -37.48
C SER A 173 -43.21 -21.88 -37.07
N SER A 174 -43.12 -22.13 -35.76
CA SER A 174 -43.47 -23.40 -35.07
C SER A 174 -42.98 -24.76 -35.67
N ARG A 175 -42.49 -25.78 -34.93
CA ARG A 175 -42.68 -26.20 -33.51
C ARG A 175 -41.52 -27.12 -33.01
N VAL A 176 -41.35 -27.23 -31.67
CA VAL A 176 -41.15 -28.48 -30.81
C VAL A 176 -40.10 -29.54 -31.22
N SER A 177 -39.32 -30.21 -30.35
CA SER A 177 -38.85 -30.08 -28.94
C SER A 177 -37.86 -31.25 -28.65
N LEU A 178 -37.30 -31.30 -27.42
CA LEU A 178 -36.71 -32.47 -26.70
C LEU A 178 -35.21 -32.84 -26.89
N GLN A 179 -34.56 -32.86 -25.71
CA GLN A 179 -33.50 -33.74 -25.15
C GLN A 179 -33.19 -35.07 -25.92
N LEU A 180 -31.99 -35.71 -25.84
CA LEU A 180 -31.34 -36.26 -24.63
C LEU A 180 -29.83 -36.61 -24.80
N HIS A 181 -29.06 -36.48 -23.70
CA HIS A 181 -28.03 -37.39 -23.13
C HIS A 181 -27.06 -38.28 -23.96
N SER A 182 -25.77 -37.90 -23.97
CA SER A 182 -24.55 -38.63 -23.47
C SER A 182 -24.08 -40.02 -23.97
N ARG A 183 -22.72 -40.16 -24.04
CA ARG A 183 -21.87 -41.40 -24.04
C ARG A 183 -21.86 -42.26 -25.33
N SER A 184 -20.82 -43.03 -25.71
CA SER A 184 -19.43 -43.27 -25.20
C SER A 184 -18.55 -44.06 -26.21
N SER A 185 -17.26 -44.32 -25.87
CA SER A 185 -16.25 -45.23 -26.51
C SER A 185 -15.73 -44.83 -27.90
N LEU A 186 -14.58 -45.29 -28.43
CA LEU A 186 -13.67 -46.45 -28.19
C LEU A 186 -12.22 -45.99 -27.88
N GLN A 187 -11.30 -46.73 -27.20
CA GLN A 187 -10.63 -48.02 -27.53
C GLN A 187 -9.75 -47.92 -28.80
N GLU A 188 -8.50 -48.43 -28.89
CA GLU A 188 -7.82 -49.50 -28.13
C GLU A 188 -6.26 -49.43 -28.25
N SER A 189 -5.51 -49.67 -27.14
CA SER A 189 -4.30 -50.56 -27.00
C SER A 189 -3.01 -50.43 -27.87
N LEU A 190 -1.80 -50.89 -27.45
CA LEU A 190 -1.31 -51.50 -26.19
C LEU A 190 0.25 -51.48 -26.07
N SER A 191 0.76 -51.64 -24.83
CA SER A 191 2.06 -52.28 -24.42
C SER A 191 3.40 -51.59 -24.76
N ARG A 192 4.53 -51.70 -24.00
CA ARG A 192 4.97 -52.29 -22.69
C ARG A 192 6.45 -51.83 -22.46
N LEU A 193 7.16 -51.85 -21.30
CA LEU A 193 6.91 -51.98 -19.85
C LEU A 193 8.22 -51.63 -19.06
N ASN A 194 8.14 -50.95 -17.90
CA ASN A 194 9.10 -50.98 -16.76
C ASN A 194 10.60 -50.57 -16.94
N MET A 195 11.44 -50.50 -15.88
CA MET A 195 11.40 -49.79 -14.57
C MET A 195 12.75 -50.02 -13.84
N GLU A 196 13.18 -49.10 -12.96
CA GLU A 196 14.37 -49.21 -12.06
C GLU A 196 15.74 -49.37 -12.81
N GLY A 197 16.94 -49.21 -12.24
CA GLY A 197 17.40 -48.72 -10.92
C GLY A 197 18.88 -49.15 -10.67
N THR A 198 19.67 -48.38 -9.87
CA THR A 198 21.07 -48.69 -9.43
C THR A 198 22.17 -48.74 -10.54
N SER A 199 23.50 -48.72 -10.31
CA SER A 199 24.40 -48.10 -9.29
C SER A 199 25.88 -48.46 -9.57
N VAL A 200 26.87 -47.56 -9.34
CA VAL A 200 28.31 -47.85 -9.00
C VAL A 200 29.18 -48.59 -10.06
N ASP A 201 30.47 -48.30 -10.34
CA ASP A 201 31.41 -47.23 -9.95
C ASP A 201 32.70 -47.22 -10.83
N SER A 202 33.60 -46.23 -10.59
CA SER A 202 35.09 -46.33 -10.70
C SER A 202 35.77 -46.27 -12.09
N TRP A 203 37.03 -45.78 -12.25
CA TRP A 203 38.10 -45.31 -11.32
C TRP A 203 38.72 -43.95 -11.76
N ASP A 204 39.31 -43.21 -10.80
CA ASP A 204 40.42 -42.22 -10.85
C ASP A 204 40.68 -41.32 -12.09
N SER A 205 40.90 -40.00 -11.96
CA SER A 205 42.02 -39.44 -11.15
C SER A 205 41.86 -37.96 -10.72
N PHE A 206 42.31 -37.68 -9.49
CA PHE A 206 42.80 -36.43 -8.84
C PHE A 206 42.53 -35.00 -9.40
N ARG A 207 42.22 -34.08 -8.46
CA ARG A 207 42.09 -32.61 -8.64
C ARG A 207 43.32 -31.83 -8.13
N ARG A 208 43.34 -30.52 -8.46
CA ARG A 208 43.91 -29.37 -7.69
C ARG A 208 45.42 -29.12 -7.93
N GLY A 209 45.93 -27.88 -8.00
CA GLY A 209 45.29 -26.54 -7.94
C GLY A 209 46.28 -25.39 -8.23
N SER A 210 45.86 -24.15 -7.97
CA SER A 210 46.50 -22.90 -8.42
C SER A 210 47.74 -22.42 -7.63
N PHE A 211 48.64 -21.68 -8.33
CA PHE A 211 49.43 -20.47 -7.94
C PHE A 211 50.00 -20.29 -6.49
N PRO A 212 51.23 -19.74 -6.29
CA PRO A 212 51.53 -18.35 -6.70
C PRO A 212 53.00 -17.84 -6.96
N SER A 213 53.07 -16.73 -7.73
CA SER A 213 53.93 -15.52 -7.57
C SER A 213 55.47 -15.47 -7.80
N SER A 214 55.84 -14.56 -8.73
CA SER A 214 57.00 -13.60 -8.71
C SER A 214 58.45 -14.11 -8.91
N TYR A 215 59.43 -13.33 -9.42
CA TYR A 215 59.58 -11.86 -9.53
C TYR A 215 60.37 -11.38 -10.78
N ARG A 216 60.17 -10.10 -11.17
CA ARG A 216 61.06 -9.20 -11.99
C ARG A 216 61.28 -9.53 -13.49
N ALA A 217 61.52 -8.57 -14.39
CA ALA A 217 61.62 -7.09 -14.30
C ALA A 217 61.03 -6.39 -15.56
N SER A 218 60.89 -5.06 -15.50
CA SER A 218 60.27 -4.20 -16.55
C SER A 218 61.25 -3.24 -17.23
N SER A 219 60.91 -2.74 -18.42
CA SER A 219 61.44 -1.48 -19.00
C SER A 219 60.53 -0.94 -20.13
N THR A 220 60.34 0.38 -20.20
CA THR A 220 59.56 1.09 -21.25
C THR A 220 60.10 2.53 -21.46
N VAL A 221 59.70 3.18 -22.58
CA VAL A 221 59.99 4.59 -22.99
C VAL A 221 61.49 4.84 -23.31
N THR A 222 61.94 5.58 -24.34
CA THR A 222 61.42 6.77 -25.07
C THR A 222 61.70 6.79 -26.59
N GLU A 223 61.20 7.83 -27.26
CA GLU A 223 61.53 8.30 -28.64
C GLU A 223 62.94 8.98 -28.67
N GLU A 224 63.48 9.64 -29.73
CA GLU A 224 62.93 10.30 -30.94
C GLU A 224 64.05 10.65 -31.99
N VAL A 225 63.67 11.16 -33.19
CA VAL A 225 64.46 11.98 -34.17
C VAL A 225 65.56 11.35 -35.08
N LEU A 226 65.30 11.41 -36.41
CA LEU A 226 66.09 11.87 -37.62
C LEU A 226 67.65 11.90 -37.61
N SER A 227 68.41 11.79 -38.73
CA SER A 227 68.12 11.76 -40.20
C SER A 227 69.31 11.27 -41.07
N ASP A 228 69.07 11.14 -42.38
CA ASP A 228 69.99 11.36 -43.53
C ASP A 228 70.97 10.30 -44.09
N SER A 229 70.68 9.93 -45.36
CA SER A 229 71.54 10.09 -46.57
C SER A 229 72.06 8.86 -47.36
N SER A 230 71.96 8.97 -48.70
CA SER A 230 72.75 8.32 -49.78
C SER A 230 73.14 6.84 -49.65
N SER A 231 72.43 5.90 -50.29
CA SER A 231 72.51 5.54 -51.73
C SER A 231 73.74 4.71 -52.14
N SER A 232 73.53 3.42 -52.42
CA SER A 232 74.53 2.48 -52.93
C SER A 232 74.59 2.46 -54.48
N GLY A 233 75.80 2.51 -55.05
CA GLY A 233 75.99 2.44 -56.51
C GLY A 233 77.41 2.05 -56.96
N ILE A 234 77.49 0.92 -57.65
CA ILE A 234 78.47 0.52 -58.70
C ILE A 234 79.97 0.86 -58.49
N PRO A 235 80.86 -0.15 -58.34
CA PRO A 235 82.30 0.00 -58.59
C PRO A 235 82.66 -0.20 -60.08
N ARG A 236 83.63 0.56 -60.59
CA ARG A 236 84.28 0.29 -61.91
C ARG A 236 85.67 0.92 -62.03
N ASP A 237 86.55 0.18 -62.71
CA ASP A 237 87.77 0.59 -63.45
C ASP A 237 88.98 1.22 -62.70
N GLY A 238 90.21 0.90 -63.17
CA GLY A 238 91.51 1.36 -62.62
C GLY A 238 92.53 0.21 -62.37
N ILE A 239 93.16 -0.40 -63.39
CA ILE A 239 94.34 0.04 -64.18
C ILE A 239 95.67 0.07 -63.38
N SER A 240 96.57 -0.90 -63.61
CA SER A 240 97.95 -0.71 -64.16
C SER A 240 98.89 -1.94 -63.98
N THR A 241 99.75 -2.19 -64.97
CA THR A 241 101.14 -2.80 -65.00
C THR A 241 101.63 -3.78 -63.88
N LEU A 242 102.53 -4.75 -64.08
CA LEU A 242 103.75 -4.83 -64.91
C LEU A 242 104.36 -6.27 -64.84
N ALA A 243 105.17 -6.67 -65.84
CA ALA A 243 106.06 -7.87 -65.87
C ALA A 243 105.39 -9.27 -65.77
N GLY A 244 105.98 -10.37 -66.26
CA GLY A 244 107.19 -10.54 -67.08
C GLY A 244 107.78 -11.95 -66.88
N CYS A 245 108.00 -12.71 -67.97
CA CYS A 245 108.55 -14.08 -67.94
C CYS A 245 109.51 -14.31 -69.13
N ASP A 246 110.63 -14.98 -68.89
CA ASP A 246 111.80 -15.00 -69.78
C ASP A 246 111.89 -16.19 -70.75
N PHE A 247 112.72 -16.03 -71.79
CA PHE A 247 113.34 -17.13 -72.53
C PHE A 247 114.56 -17.66 -71.74
N PRO A 248 114.87 -18.97 -71.86
CA PRO A 248 116.08 -19.35 -72.60
C PRO A 248 115.91 -20.68 -73.39
N ASN A 249 116.79 -21.09 -74.33
CA ASN A 249 118.01 -20.48 -74.85
C ASN A 249 118.24 -20.86 -76.33
N SER A 250 119.23 -20.24 -76.98
CA SER A 250 119.66 -20.59 -78.35
C SER A 250 120.83 -21.60 -78.36
N ALA A 251 120.93 -22.38 -79.44
CA ALA A 251 122.13 -23.13 -79.83
C ALA A 251 122.25 -23.18 -81.35
N LEU A 252 123.46 -22.96 -81.87
CA LEU A 252 123.78 -22.84 -83.31
C LEU A 252 124.33 -24.15 -83.88
N HIS A 253 124.28 -24.34 -85.20
CA HIS A 253 125.47 -24.31 -86.08
C HIS A 253 125.17 -24.75 -87.55
N HIS A 254 125.80 -24.02 -88.49
CA HIS A 254 126.56 -24.47 -89.68
C HIS A 254 126.43 -25.93 -90.19
N GLU A 255 126.49 -26.22 -91.50
CA GLU A 255 126.38 -25.37 -92.72
C GLU A 255 126.29 -26.23 -94.00
N GLN A 256 126.01 -25.58 -95.15
CA GLN A 256 126.39 -25.94 -96.54
C GLN A 256 126.26 -27.38 -97.07
N GLY A 257 125.45 -27.51 -98.14
CA GLY A 257 125.94 -28.12 -99.39
C GLY A 257 125.37 -29.47 -99.82
N ASP A 258 124.37 -29.44 -100.72
CA ASP A 258 124.56 -29.87 -102.11
C ASP A 258 123.54 -29.17 -103.04
N ALA A 259 123.78 -29.14 -104.34
CA ALA A 259 122.98 -28.40 -105.33
C ALA A 259 122.12 -29.34 -106.19
N GLY A 260 120.78 -29.31 -106.01
CA GLY A 260 119.87 -30.21 -106.75
C GLY A 260 118.44 -29.69 -106.95
N SER A 261 118.16 -29.23 -108.18
CA SER A 261 116.80 -29.03 -108.75
C SER A 261 115.85 -28.05 -108.05
N ASN A 262 115.89 -26.78 -108.47
CA ASN A 262 114.96 -25.70 -108.07
C ASN A 262 113.51 -25.85 -108.60
N ALA A 263 113.10 -27.01 -109.13
CA ALA A 263 111.74 -27.22 -109.65
C ALA A 263 110.70 -27.45 -108.53
N ASN A 264 111.05 -28.17 -107.46
CA ASN A 264 110.10 -28.61 -106.42
C ASN A 264 109.80 -27.58 -105.32
N LEU A 265 110.29 -26.34 -105.43
CA LEU A 265 110.17 -25.32 -104.38
C LEU A 265 108.98 -24.37 -104.59
N PHE A 266 108.63 -24.07 -105.85
CA PHE A 266 107.50 -23.19 -106.17
C PHE A 266 106.16 -23.90 -105.94
N ASP A 267 105.97 -25.09 -106.49
CA ASP A 267 104.73 -25.88 -106.37
C ASP A 267 104.31 -26.06 -104.89
N LYS A 268 105.27 -26.38 -104.01
CA LYS A 268 105.03 -26.52 -102.57
C LYS A 268 104.71 -25.21 -101.85
N LEU A 269 105.27 -24.10 -102.33
CA LEU A 269 104.98 -22.77 -101.78
C LEU A 269 103.59 -22.30 -102.21
N GLU A 270 103.19 -22.58 -103.44
CA GLU A 270 101.85 -22.30 -103.98
C GLU A 270 100.78 -23.18 -103.33
N GLU A 271 101.06 -24.48 -103.11
CA GLU A 271 100.22 -25.39 -102.32
C GLU A 271 100.07 -24.89 -100.87
N ALA A 272 101.15 -24.48 -100.22
CA ALA A 272 101.12 -23.92 -98.86
C ALA A 272 100.36 -22.59 -98.78
N PHE A 273 100.46 -21.71 -99.79
CA PHE A 273 99.64 -20.49 -99.86
C PHE A 273 98.15 -20.80 -100.08
N ALA A 274 97.82 -21.76 -100.94
CA ALA A 274 96.44 -22.20 -101.16
C ALA A 274 95.84 -22.83 -99.90
N GLU A 275 96.62 -23.62 -99.15
CA GLU A 275 96.19 -24.17 -97.86
C GLU A 275 96.07 -23.10 -96.77
N ALA A 276 97.00 -22.15 -96.68
CA ALA A 276 96.91 -21.02 -95.75
C ALA A 276 95.69 -20.13 -96.05
N GLU A 277 95.37 -19.89 -97.33
CA GLU A 277 94.16 -19.16 -97.75
C GLU A 277 92.87 -19.94 -97.42
N LYS A 278 92.87 -21.25 -97.64
CA LYS A 278 91.78 -22.17 -97.24
C LYS A 278 91.53 -22.12 -95.73
N TYR A 279 92.58 -22.19 -94.89
CA TYR A 279 92.45 -22.05 -93.43
C TYR A 279 92.06 -20.63 -93.00
N ARG A 280 92.60 -19.59 -93.63
CA ARG A 280 92.21 -18.17 -93.43
C ARG A 280 90.70 -17.99 -93.69
N LYS A 281 90.19 -18.59 -94.76
CA LYS A 281 88.75 -18.57 -95.09
C LYS A 281 87.92 -19.36 -94.08
N GLN A 282 88.35 -20.57 -93.69
CA GLN A 282 87.65 -21.35 -92.66
C GLN A 282 87.60 -20.63 -91.31
N ALA A 283 88.68 -19.99 -90.88
CA ALA A 283 88.72 -19.20 -89.65
C ALA A 283 87.82 -17.96 -89.72
N TYR A 284 87.73 -17.31 -90.89
CA TYR A 284 86.81 -16.20 -91.14
C TYR A 284 85.34 -16.65 -91.12
N ASP A 285 85.01 -17.73 -91.83
CA ASP A 285 83.66 -18.31 -91.88
C ASP A 285 83.21 -18.80 -90.48
N GLU A 286 84.12 -19.35 -89.68
CA GLU A 286 83.89 -19.74 -88.29
C GLU A 286 83.73 -18.53 -87.35
N SER A 287 84.54 -17.47 -87.52
CA SER A 287 84.37 -16.22 -86.78
C SER A 287 83.00 -15.57 -87.08
N LEU A 288 82.58 -15.58 -88.35
CA LEU A 288 81.29 -15.06 -88.78
C LEU A 288 80.11 -15.90 -88.25
N ARG A 289 80.29 -17.21 -88.05
CA ARG A 289 79.30 -18.04 -87.33
C ARG A 289 79.23 -17.69 -85.86
N ARG A 290 80.38 -17.54 -85.19
CA ARG A 290 80.45 -17.19 -83.76
C ARG A 290 79.79 -15.84 -83.48
N GLN A 291 80.10 -14.82 -84.27
CA GLN A 291 79.45 -13.52 -84.17
C GLN A 291 77.92 -13.63 -84.29
N LYS A 292 77.41 -14.39 -85.27
CA LYS A 292 75.96 -14.62 -85.40
C LYS A 292 75.35 -15.32 -84.19
N THR A 293 76.01 -16.35 -83.66
CA THR A 293 75.52 -17.03 -82.43
C THR A 293 75.60 -16.13 -81.20
N GLU A 294 76.54 -15.18 -81.14
CA GLU A 294 76.67 -14.20 -80.06
C GLU A 294 75.59 -13.11 -80.16
N GLU A 295 75.33 -12.59 -81.37
CA GLU A 295 74.21 -11.67 -81.66
C GLU A 295 72.85 -12.32 -81.35
N GLU A 296 72.68 -13.60 -81.70
CA GLU A 296 71.50 -14.40 -81.31
C GLU A 296 71.41 -14.58 -79.79
N LEU A 297 72.50 -14.95 -79.10
CA LEU A 297 72.53 -15.11 -77.65
C LEU A 297 72.16 -13.81 -76.92
N ILE A 298 72.68 -12.67 -77.37
CA ILE A 298 72.34 -11.33 -76.87
C ILE A 298 70.86 -11.03 -77.13
N SER A 299 70.33 -11.37 -78.31
CA SER A 299 68.91 -11.24 -78.64
C SER A 299 68.02 -12.07 -77.71
N TYR A 300 68.40 -13.31 -77.41
CA TYR A 300 67.70 -14.18 -76.45
C TYR A 300 67.80 -13.65 -75.02
N HIS A 301 68.96 -13.18 -74.58
CA HIS A 301 69.15 -12.62 -73.23
C HIS A 301 68.33 -11.33 -73.03
N GLN A 302 68.26 -10.44 -74.04
CA GLN A 302 67.37 -9.27 -74.01
C GLN A 302 65.88 -9.63 -73.99
N LYS A 303 65.47 -10.69 -74.68
CA LYS A 303 64.08 -11.21 -74.64
C LYS A 303 63.76 -11.81 -73.26
N ALA A 304 64.67 -12.59 -72.68
CA ALA A 304 64.52 -13.16 -71.35
C ALA A 304 64.36 -12.06 -70.29
N ARG A 305 65.24 -11.06 -70.29
CA ARG A 305 65.17 -9.93 -69.34
C ARG A 305 63.87 -9.12 -69.47
N LYS A 306 63.42 -8.84 -70.70
CA LYS A 306 62.10 -8.20 -70.92
C LYS A 306 60.93 -9.06 -70.41
N SER A 307 61.03 -10.38 -70.49
CA SER A 307 60.03 -11.29 -69.93
C SER A 307 60.05 -11.32 -68.39
N GLU A 308 61.24 -11.17 -67.79
CA GLU A 308 61.44 -11.06 -66.35
C GLU A 308 60.89 -9.72 -65.80
N ASP A 309 61.20 -8.60 -66.47
CA ASP A 309 60.66 -7.27 -66.15
C ASP A 309 59.12 -7.25 -66.25
N LEU A 310 58.54 -7.94 -67.24
CA LEU A 310 57.08 -8.09 -67.37
C LEU A 310 56.48 -8.95 -66.25
N PHE A 311 57.09 -10.09 -65.92
CA PHE A 311 56.64 -10.97 -64.85
C PHE A 311 56.71 -10.29 -63.48
N LEU A 312 57.75 -9.50 -63.20
CA LEU A 312 57.88 -8.71 -61.98
C LEU A 312 56.80 -7.62 -61.86
N ASN A 313 56.47 -6.93 -62.96
CA ASN A 313 55.38 -5.96 -62.98
C ASN A 313 54.01 -6.63 -62.81
N GLU A 314 53.78 -7.78 -63.44
CA GLU A 314 52.54 -8.55 -63.27
C GLU A 314 52.39 -9.05 -61.82
N ALA A 315 53.47 -9.56 -61.21
CA ALA A 315 53.48 -9.97 -59.81
C ALA A 315 53.17 -8.81 -58.85
N LYS A 316 53.70 -7.61 -59.14
CA LYS A 316 53.37 -6.39 -58.37
C LYS A 316 51.90 -6.01 -58.50
N GLN A 317 51.35 -5.98 -59.72
CA GLN A 317 49.94 -5.68 -59.95
C GLN A 317 49.01 -6.72 -59.31
N ARG A 318 49.33 -8.02 -59.42
CA ARG A 318 48.60 -9.10 -58.74
C ARG A 318 48.56 -8.89 -57.23
N LYS A 319 49.67 -8.50 -56.61
CA LYS A 319 49.72 -8.21 -55.16
C LYS A 319 48.87 -6.99 -54.78
N GLU A 320 48.87 -5.92 -55.57
CA GLU A 320 48.04 -4.73 -55.34
C GLU A 320 46.53 -5.03 -55.47
N VAL A 321 46.16 -5.89 -56.43
CA VAL A 321 44.79 -6.42 -56.58
C VAL A 321 44.41 -7.36 -55.43
N GLU A 322 45.32 -8.23 -54.98
CA GLU A 322 45.09 -9.13 -53.84
C GLU A 322 44.90 -8.36 -52.52
N GLU A 323 45.71 -7.33 -52.27
CA GLU A 323 45.59 -6.50 -51.06
C GLU A 323 44.30 -5.64 -51.05
N THR A 324 43.86 -5.15 -52.22
CA THR A 324 42.59 -4.42 -52.34
C THR A 324 41.37 -5.35 -52.25
N LEU A 325 41.44 -6.54 -52.84
CA LEU A 325 40.42 -7.59 -52.70
C LEU A 325 40.30 -8.07 -51.25
N ALA A 326 41.41 -8.23 -50.53
CA ALA A 326 41.40 -8.59 -49.11
C ALA A 326 40.68 -7.55 -48.25
N LYS A 327 40.92 -6.25 -48.51
CA LYS A 327 40.23 -5.14 -47.81
C LYS A 327 38.73 -5.14 -48.10
N ALA A 328 38.33 -5.28 -49.37
CA ALA A 328 36.93 -5.36 -49.77
C ALA A 328 36.21 -6.57 -49.14
N ASN A 329 36.87 -7.73 -49.05
CA ASN A 329 36.30 -8.92 -48.42
C ASN A 329 36.04 -8.74 -46.90
N VAL A 330 36.90 -8.00 -46.19
CA VAL A 330 36.68 -7.65 -44.78
C VAL A 330 35.49 -6.70 -44.62
N GLU A 331 35.38 -5.69 -45.48
CA GLU A 331 34.25 -4.75 -45.48
C GLU A 331 32.92 -5.45 -45.78
N ILE A 332 32.88 -6.35 -46.77
CA ILE A 332 31.72 -7.19 -47.10
C ILE A 332 31.33 -8.09 -45.92
N GLN A 333 32.30 -8.66 -45.20
CA GLN A 333 32.02 -9.51 -44.04
C GLN A 333 31.40 -8.71 -42.87
N LEU A 334 31.91 -7.51 -42.59
CA LEU A 334 31.35 -6.62 -41.55
C LEU A 334 29.92 -6.18 -41.90
N LEU A 335 29.68 -5.75 -43.15
CA LEU A 335 28.32 -5.37 -43.62
C LEU A 335 27.34 -6.55 -43.57
N LYS A 336 27.82 -7.78 -43.79
CA LYS A 336 27.00 -9.00 -43.68
C LYS A 336 26.62 -9.30 -42.22
N GLU A 337 27.56 -9.15 -41.29
CA GLU A 337 27.30 -9.32 -39.85
C GLU A 337 26.30 -8.26 -39.34
N GLU A 338 26.42 -7.00 -39.78
CA GLU A 338 25.42 -5.95 -39.50
C GLU A 338 24.04 -6.29 -40.11
N MET A 339 23.99 -6.74 -41.36
CA MET A 339 22.74 -7.18 -41.99
C MET A 339 22.06 -8.35 -41.25
N ASP A 340 22.83 -9.32 -40.74
CA ASP A 340 22.28 -10.47 -40.02
C ASP A 340 21.80 -10.08 -38.61
N ALA A 341 22.49 -9.15 -37.93
CA ALA A 341 21.99 -8.54 -36.69
C ALA A 341 20.69 -7.73 -36.90
N LEU A 342 20.61 -6.96 -37.99
CA LEU A 342 19.40 -6.20 -38.34
C LEU A 342 18.21 -7.10 -38.69
N LYS A 343 18.43 -8.25 -39.35
CA LYS A 343 17.39 -9.27 -39.56
C LYS A 343 16.88 -9.82 -38.23
N HIS A 344 17.78 -10.21 -37.33
CA HIS A 344 17.39 -10.76 -36.03
C HIS A 344 16.54 -9.78 -35.21
N ASN A 345 16.95 -8.51 -35.15
CA ASN A 345 16.18 -7.44 -34.49
C ASN A 345 14.80 -7.22 -35.13
N ARG A 346 14.70 -7.25 -36.47
CA ARG A 346 13.43 -7.14 -37.20
C ARG A 346 12.50 -8.30 -36.89
N ASP A 347 13.04 -9.51 -36.82
CA ASP A 347 12.25 -10.73 -36.64
C ASP A 347 11.76 -10.87 -35.18
N ASP A 348 12.57 -10.44 -34.20
CA ASP A 348 12.18 -10.22 -32.79
C ASP A 348 11.07 -9.16 -32.65
N LEU A 349 11.21 -8.01 -33.32
CA LEU A 349 10.17 -6.97 -33.40
C LEU A 349 8.88 -7.51 -34.02
N SER A 350 8.98 -8.36 -35.05
CA SER A 350 7.83 -9.00 -35.70
C SER A 350 7.12 -10.00 -34.77
N SER A 351 7.86 -10.76 -33.96
CA SER A 351 7.27 -11.64 -32.92
C SER A 351 6.51 -10.81 -31.90
N LYS A 352 7.16 -9.80 -31.31
CA LYS A 352 6.55 -8.92 -30.30
C LYS A 352 5.31 -8.17 -30.82
N LEU A 353 5.31 -7.80 -32.09
CA LEU A 353 4.14 -7.19 -32.74
C LEU A 353 2.98 -8.20 -32.90
N SER A 354 3.29 -9.47 -33.18
CA SER A 354 2.29 -10.55 -33.20
C SER A 354 1.68 -10.76 -31.81
N ASP A 355 2.52 -10.89 -30.78
CA ASP A 355 2.08 -11.11 -29.38
C ASP A 355 1.16 -9.97 -28.90
N VAL A 356 1.52 -8.72 -29.21
CA VAL A 356 0.71 -7.53 -28.89
C VAL A 356 -0.59 -7.49 -29.69
N SER A 357 -0.60 -7.99 -30.93
CA SER A 357 -1.81 -8.08 -31.75
C SER A 357 -2.80 -9.13 -31.21
N GLU A 358 -2.31 -10.29 -30.76
CA GLU A 358 -3.16 -11.32 -30.15
C GLU A 358 -3.73 -10.86 -28.78
N GLN A 359 -2.92 -10.18 -27.97
CA GLN A 359 -3.38 -9.51 -26.74
C GLN A 359 -4.41 -8.41 -27.03
N LYS A 360 -4.28 -7.67 -28.14
CA LYS A 360 -5.28 -6.68 -28.56
C LYS A 360 -6.61 -7.34 -28.89
N VAL A 361 -6.62 -8.40 -29.71
CA VAL A 361 -7.85 -9.10 -30.12
C VAL A 361 -8.59 -9.69 -28.92
N THR A 362 -7.87 -10.31 -27.98
CA THR A 362 -8.48 -10.85 -26.75
C THR A 362 -9.07 -9.77 -25.84
N LEU A 363 -8.41 -8.61 -25.71
CA LEU A 363 -8.97 -7.45 -24.99
C LEU A 363 -10.18 -6.82 -25.70
N GLU A 364 -10.17 -6.73 -27.04
CA GLU A 364 -11.31 -6.24 -27.82
C GLU A 364 -12.52 -7.18 -27.68
N GLN A 365 -12.31 -8.49 -27.66
CA GLN A 365 -13.39 -9.46 -27.45
C GLN A 365 -13.97 -9.41 -26.03
N GLN A 366 -13.13 -9.24 -25.00
CA GLN A 366 -13.60 -8.98 -23.63
C GLN A 366 -14.40 -7.67 -23.52
N ALA A 367 -13.99 -6.62 -24.23
CA ALA A 367 -14.72 -5.36 -24.24
C ALA A 367 -16.14 -5.49 -24.84
N VAL A 368 -16.32 -6.36 -25.84
CA VAL A 368 -17.64 -6.70 -26.39
C VAL A 368 -18.49 -7.50 -25.40
N GLU A 369 -17.90 -8.47 -24.71
CA GLU A 369 -18.58 -9.27 -23.67
C GLU A 369 -19.08 -8.39 -22.51
N TYR A 370 -18.24 -7.52 -21.96
CA TYR A 370 -18.65 -6.53 -20.97
C TYR A 370 -19.71 -5.55 -21.51
N GLY A 371 -19.65 -5.21 -22.80
CA GLY A 371 -20.67 -4.41 -23.48
C GLY A 371 -22.06 -5.05 -23.44
N SER A 372 -22.16 -6.36 -23.68
CA SER A 372 -23.42 -7.10 -23.55
C SER A 372 -23.95 -7.08 -22.11
N ILE A 373 -23.09 -7.42 -21.15
CA ILE A 373 -23.45 -7.48 -19.72
C ILE A 373 -23.96 -6.11 -19.22
N ILE A 374 -23.40 -5.00 -19.71
CA ILE A 374 -23.87 -3.64 -19.37
C ILE A 374 -25.26 -3.35 -19.95
N ILE A 375 -25.62 -3.89 -21.11
CA ILE A 375 -26.98 -3.77 -21.68
C ILE A 375 -27.97 -4.61 -20.86
N ASP A 376 -27.64 -5.86 -20.57
CA ASP A 376 -28.49 -6.75 -19.75
C ASP A 376 -28.74 -6.17 -18.34
N LEU A 377 -27.70 -5.60 -17.72
CA LEU A 377 -27.82 -4.89 -16.44
C LEU A 377 -28.66 -3.62 -16.54
N LYS A 378 -28.57 -2.87 -17.64
CA LYS A 378 -29.38 -1.66 -17.84
C LYS A 378 -30.86 -2.00 -17.99
N ASP A 379 -31.19 -3.07 -18.70
CA ASP A 379 -32.58 -3.48 -18.94
C ASP A 379 -33.20 -4.12 -17.68
N THR A 380 -32.43 -4.88 -16.89
CA THR A 380 -32.88 -5.34 -15.56
C THR A 380 -33.07 -4.20 -14.57
N VAL A 381 -32.21 -3.17 -14.60
CA VAL A 381 -32.42 -1.93 -13.82
C VAL A 381 -33.70 -1.22 -14.24
N ALA A 382 -33.96 -1.07 -15.55
CA ALA A 382 -35.19 -0.44 -16.06
C ALA A 382 -36.46 -1.21 -15.62
N ALA A 383 -36.43 -2.55 -15.69
CA ALA A 383 -37.51 -3.39 -15.19
C ALA A 383 -37.72 -3.26 -13.67
N SER A 384 -36.63 -3.17 -12.89
CA SER A 384 -36.71 -2.95 -11.44
C SER A 384 -37.26 -1.58 -11.08
N GLN A 385 -36.95 -0.53 -11.85
CA GLN A 385 -37.49 0.80 -11.64
C GLN A 385 -39.00 0.84 -11.91
N ALA A 386 -39.47 0.23 -12.99
CA ALA A 386 -40.90 0.13 -13.28
C ALA A 386 -41.69 -0.61 -12.17
N LEU A 387 -41.09 -1.63 -11.55
CA LEU A 387 -41.66 -2.30 -10.39
C LEU A 387 -41.68 -1.38 -9.15
N ILE A 388 -40.61 -0.64 -8.88
CA ILE A 388 -40.54 0.35 -7.80
C ILE A 388 -41.61 1.43 -7.98
N ASP A 389 -41.78 1.95 -9.19
CA ASP A 389 -42.79 2.98 -9.50
C ASP A 389 -44.21 2.44 -9.30
N SER A 390 -44.46 1.18 -9.68
CA SER A 390 -45.73 0.48 -9.40
C SER A 390 -45.99 0.34 -7.89
N MET A 391 -44.97 -0.06 -7.12
CA MET A 391 -45.08 -0.18 -5.65
C MET A 391 -45.23 1.18 -4.96
N GLN A 392 -44.70 2.26 -5.53
CA GLN A 392 -44.92 3.62 -5.04
C GLN A 392 -46.38 4.06 -5.25
N MET A 393 -46.97 3.80 -6.43
CA MET A 393 -48.39 4.09 -6.67
C MET A 393 -49.31 3.28 -5.73
N GLU A 394 -49.02 2.00 -5.51
CA GLU A 394 -49.76 1.16 -4.54
C GLU A 394 -49.60 1.68 -3.10
N PHE A 395 -48.40 2.11 -2.71
CA PHE A 395 -48.16 2.74 -1.40
C PHE A 395 -48.90 4.09 -1.25
N GLU A 396 -48.96 4.92 -2.30
CA GLU A 396 -49.73 6.17 -2.27
C GLU A 396 -51.24 5.91 -2.18
N GLN A 397 -51.75 4.88 -2.86
CA GLN A 397 -53.14 4.44 -2.71
C GLN A 397 -53.42 3.95 -1.29
N LEU A 398 -52.62 3.01 -0.76
CA LEU A 398 -52.78 2.49 0.60
C LEU A 398 -52.64 3.59 1.67
N LYS A 399 -51.77 4.57 1.43
CA LYS A 399 -51.65 5.78 2.28
C LYS A 399 -52.91 6.65 2.19
N HIS A 400 -53.50 6.83 1.01
CA HIS A 400 -54.75 7.58 0.87
C HIS A 400 -55.94 6.86 1.54
N GLU A 401 -56.02 5.54 1.38
CA GLU A 401 -57.00 4.68 2.08
C GLU A 401 -56.81 4.74 3.60
N ARG A 402 -55.56 4.67 4.09
CA ARG A 402 -55.21 4.89 5.50
C ARG A 402 -55.61 6.27 6.00
N ASP A 403 -55.32 7.33 5.24
CA ASP A 403 -55.60 8.72 5.66
C ASP A 403 -57.11 9.00 5.67
N ASN A 404 -57.88 8.35 4.81
CA ASN A 404 -59.34 8.36 4.84
C ASN A 404 -59.89 7.52 6.01
N ALA A 405 -59.34 6.33 6.26
CA ALA A 405 -59.72 5.49 7.41
C ALA A 405 -59.37 6.17 8.74
N LEU A 406 -58.24 6.88 8.82
CA LEU A 406 -57.83 7.68 9.98
C LEU A 406 -58.82 8.80 10.24
N LYS A 407 -59.26 9.56 9.22
CA LYS A 407 -60.32 10.57 9.38
C LYS A 407 -61.62 9.97 9.91
N HIS A 408 -62.05 8.82 9.40
CA HIS A 408 -63.24 8.13 9.93
C HIS A 408 -63.02 7.65 11.38
N ALA A 409 -61.82 7.18 11.72
CA ALA A 409 -61.47 6.79 13.09
C ALA A 409 -61.37 7.98 14.04
N GLU A 410 -60.91 9.15 13.57
CA GLU A 410 -60.89 10.44 14.29
C GLU A 410 -62.30 11.00 14.49
N GLU A 411 -63.18 10.89 13.49
CA GLU A 411 -64.60 11.27 13.57
C GLU A 411 -65.31 10.39 14.63
N LEU A 412 -65.11 9.07 14.57
CA LEU A 412 -65.57 8.11 15.58
C LEU A 412 -64.91 8.33 16.95
N HIS A 413 -63.66 8.77 17.02
CA HIS A 413 -63.01 9.15 18.29
C HIS A 413 -63.59 10.44 18.87
N ARG A 414 -63.97 11.41 18.03
CA ARG A 414 -64.63 12.65 18.46
C ARG A 414 -66.02 12.38 19.02
N GLU A 415 -66.72 11.38 18.50
CA GLU A 415 -67.96 10.86 19.12
C GLU A 415 -67.67 10.07 20.42
N LYS A 416 -66.67 9.19 20.40
CA LYS A 416 -66.31 8.32 21.54
C LYS A 416 -65.64 9.06 22.71
N GLN A 417 -65.03 10.22 22.48
CA GLN A 417 -64.47 11.09 23.53
C GLN A 417 -65.53 11.66 24.47
N ASN A 418 -66.83 11.64 24.10
CA ASN A 418 -67.93 11.91 25.02
C ASN A 418 -68.23 10.73 25.98
N MET A 419 -67.59 9.56 25.82
CA MET A 419 -67.78 8.39 26.70
C MET A 419 -66.48 7.66 27.09
N VAL A 420 -65.76 8.28 28.04
CA VAL A 420 -64.89 7.64 29.05
C VAL A 420 -63.53 7.08 28.56
N SER A 421 -62.56 7.10 29.47
CA SER A 421 -61.11 6.85 29.26
C SER A 421 -60.63 5.47 29.74
N SER A 422 -59.32 5.22 29.59
CA SER A 422 -58.54 4.08 30.16
C SER A 422 -58.70 2.74 29.43
N SER A 423 -57.67 1.91 29.26
CA SER A 423 -56.19 2.06 29.36
C SER A 423 -55.51 0.90 28.60
N ASP A 424 -54.17 0.93 28.46
CA ASP A 424 -53.25 -0.20 28.77
C ASP A 424 -51.92 -0.08 28.00
N LEU A 425 -51.07 0.89 28.42
CA LEU A 425 -49.63 0.88 28.12
C LEU A 425 -48.88 1.69 29.20
N GLU A 426 -48.73 1.10 30.39
CA GLU A 426 -48.03 1.76 31.50
C GLU A 426 -46.51 1.89 31.26
N TRP A 427 -45.87 2.72 32.10
CA TRP A 427 -44.41 2.92 32.25
C TRP A 427 -43.68 3.88 31.29
N SER A 428 -44.30 4.41 30.24
CA SER A 428 -43.74 5.53 29.44
C SER A 428 -44.79 6.59 29.13
N THR A 429 -44.48 7.86 29.39
CA THR A 429 -45.42 8.98 29.16
C THR A 429 -45.37 9.45 27.71
N GLU A 430 -46.52 9.65 27.06
CA GLU A 430 -46.56 10.38 25.80
C GLU A 430 -46.58 11.90 26.05
N PHE A 431 -45.73 12.62 25.32
CA PHE A 431 -45.55 14.07 25.40
C PHE A 431 -45.88 14.72 24.05
N SER A 432 -46.48 15.91 24.09
CA SER A 432 -46.76 16.72 22.90
C SER A 432 -45.49 17.34 22.30
N LEU A 433 -45.47 17.65 21.00
CA LEU A 433 -44.41 18.42 20.37
C LEU A 433 -44.24 19.79 21.05
N LEU A 434 -45.33 20.39 21.52
CA LEU A 434 -45.32 21.68 22.22
C LEU A 434 -44.55 21.59 23.56
N GLU A 435 -44.73 20.52 24.34
CA GLU A 435 -43.93 20.28 25.55
C GLU A 435 -42.44 20.13 25.24
N LEU A 436 -42.08 19.39 24.18
CA LEU A 436 -40.68 19.24 23.78
C LEU A 436 -40.06 20.55 23.26
N GLN A 437 -40.83 21.36 22.52
CA GLN A 437 -40.43 22.69 22.09
C GLN A 437 -40.18 23.61 23.29
N GLN A 438 -41.10 23.65 24.26
CA GLN A 438 -40.93 24.45 25.48
C GLN A 438 -39.72 23.99 26.31
N ALA A 439 -39.57 22.68 26.52
CA ALA A 439 -38.48 22.10 27.30
C ALA A 439 -37.08 22.34 26.71
N THR A 440 -36.97 22.53 25.38
CA THR A 440 -35.70 22.71 24.63
C THR A 440 -35.46 24.14 24.13
N GLN A 441 -36.33 25.09 24.49
CA GLN A 441 -36.34 26.46 23.97
C GLN A 441 -36.38 26.49 22.42
N ASN A 442 -37.39 25.82 21.86
CA ASN A 442 -37.59 25.60 20.42
C ASN A 442 -36.40 24.89 19.72
N PHE A 443 -35.89 23.83 20.34
CA PHE A 443 -34.75 23.03 19.85
C PHE A 443 -33.49 23.85 19.58
N SER A 444 -33.23 24.85 20.44
CA SER A 444 -32.08 25.75 20.31
C SER A 444 -30.74 25.01 20.35
N ASP A 445 -29.76 25.44 19.55
CA ASP A 445 -28.39 24.89 19.59
C ASP A 445 -27.71 25.08 20.96
N ALA A 446 -28.15 26.04 21.78
CA ALA A 446 -27.66 26.24 23.15
C ALA A 446 -28.09 25.13 24.13
N MET A 447 -29.20 24.45 23.85
CA MET A 447 -29.67 23.29 24.62
C MET A 447 -29.20 21.95 24.02
N LYS A 448 -28.46 21.97 22.90
CA LYS A 448 -28.05 20.78 22.16
C LYS A 448 -26.82 20.13 22.80
N ILE A 449 -26.92 18.84 23.12
CA ILE A 449 -25.87 18.04 23.75
C ILE A 449 -25.26 16.98 22.82
N GLY A 450 -25.84 16.76 21.63
CA GLY A 450 -25.24 15.90 20.62
C GLY A 450 -25.90 15.98 19.24
N GLU A 451 -25.15 15.61 18.19
CA GLU A 451 -25.68 15.36 16.84
C GLU A 451 -24.99 14.14 16.23
N GLY A 452 -25.77 13.24 15.63
CA GLY A 452 -25.27 12.03 14.99
C GLY A 452 -26.10 11.60 13.78
N GLY A 453 -25.83 10.39 13.29
CA GLY A 453 -26.59 9.79 12.18
C GLY A 453 -28.08 9.66 12.50
N PHE A 454 -28.39 9.22 13.72
CA PHE A 454 -29.75 8.99 14.22
C PHE A 454 -30.58 10.28 14.36
N GLY A 455 -29.96 11.41 14.74
CA GLY A 455 -30.67 12.66 15.01
C GLY A 455 -29.87 13.68 15.83
N CYS A 456 -30.59 14.59 16.48
CA CYS A 456 -30.04 15.55 17.45
C CYS A 456 -30.49 15.17 18.86
N VAL A 457 -29.66 15.40 19.87
CA VAL A 457 -30.02 15.24 21.28
C VAL A 457 -29.93 16.60 21.97
N TYR A 458 -30.99 16.95 22.70
CA TYR A 458 -31.10 18.19 23.46
C TYR A 458 -31.26 17.88 24.94
N ARG A 459 -30.57 18.65 25.80
CA ARG A 459 -30.98 18.77 27.19
C ARG A 459 -32.31 19.52 27.23
N GLY A 460 -33.19 19.17 28.16
CA GLY A 460 -34.43 19.91 28.38
C GLY A 460 -34.87 19.88 29.84
N GLN A 461 -35.81 20.76 30.18
CA GLN A 461 -36.47 20.77 31.48
C GLN A 461 -37.97 20.51 31.28
N LEU A 462 -38.43 19.32 31.65
CA LEU A 462 -39.77 18.81 31.35
C LEU A 462 -40.45 18.40 32.65
N ARG A 463 -41.58 19.07 32.99
CA ARG A 463 -42.35 18.85 34.23
C ARG A 463 -41.44 18.82 35.48
N ASN A 464 -40.56 19.83 35.59
CA ASN A 464 -39.51 20.00 36.63
C ASN A 464 -38.39 18.95 36.67
N THR A 465 -38.35 17.99 35.75
CA THR A 465 -37.25 17.02 35.60
C THR A 465 -36.29 17.46 34.49
N THR A 466 -34.97 17.38 34.73
CA THR A 466 -33.98 17.53 33.65
C THR A 466 -33.91 16.24 32.84
N VAL A 467 -34.08 16.34 31.52
CA VAL A 467 -34.19 15.21 30.59
C VAL A 467 -33.25 15.36 29.39
N ALA A 468 -32.96 14.26 28.71
CA ALA A 468 -32.31 14.23 27.40
C ALA A 468 -33.35 13.86 26.33
N ILE A 469 -33.58 14.74 25.36
CA ILE A 469 -34.60 14.64 24.31
C ILE A 469 -33.90 14.33 22.98
N LYS A 470 -33.99 13.08 22.53
CA LYS A 470 -33.43 12.56 21.26
C LYS A 470 -34.47 12.73 20.16
N MET A 471 -34.24 13.66 19.24
CA MET A 471 -35.10 13.93 18.09
C MET A 471 -34.59 13.15 16.88
N LEU A 472 -35.28 12.08 16.50
CA LEU A 472 -34.90 11.24 15.35
C LEU A 472 -35.29 11.89 14.01
N ARG A 473 -34.55 11.59 12.93
CA ARG A 473 -34.78 12.18 11.60
C ARG A 473 -36.04 11.61 10.94
N SER A 474 -37.22 12.17 11.23
CA SER A 474 -38.52 11.63 10.79
C SER A 474 -38.73 11.52 9.27
N GLN A 475 -37.95 12.27 8.48
CA GLN A 475 -37.98 12.27 7.00
C GLN A 475 -37.47 10.96 6.37
N ASN A 476 -36.79 10.08 7.13
CA ASN A 476 -36.29 8.80 6.64
C ASN A 476 -37.08 7.64 7.27
N LEU A 477 -37.52 6.67 6.47
CA LEU A 477 -38.17 5.42 6.94
C LEU A 477 -37.35 4.69 8.02
N GLN A 478 -36.02 4.76 7.94
CA GLN A 478 -35.11 4.21 8.95
C GLN A 478 -35.30 4.87 10.33
N GLY A 479 -35.53 6.17 10.40
CA GLY A 479 -35.70 6.90 11.67
C GLY A 479 -36.97 6.50 12.40
N GLN A 480 -38.07 6.28 11.66
CA GLN A 480 -39.33 5.80 12.23
C GLN A 480 -39.23 4.35 12.72
N SER A 481 -38.54 3.48 11.97
CA SER A 481 -38.24 2.11 12.41
C SER A 481 -37.37 2.08 13.68
N GLN A 482 -36.38 2.97 13.80
CA GLN A 482 -35.55 3.12 15.00
C GLN A 482 -36.37 3.64 16.19
N PHE A 483 -37.21 4.66 15.98
CA PHE A 483 -38.14 5.18 16.99
C PHE A 483 -39.04 4.07 17.58
N GLN A 484 -39.74 3.34 16.71
CA GLN A 484 -40.62 2.24 17.11
C GLN A 484 -39.86 1.14 17.85
N GLN A 485 -38.63 0.81 17.42
CA GLN A 485 -37.81 -0.21 18.07
C GLN A 485 -37.32 0.22 19.47
N GLU A 486 -36.96 1.48 19.66
CA GLU A 486 -36.55 2.02 20.97
C GLU A 486 -37.74 2.06 21.95
N VAL A 487 -38.92 2.52 21.52
CA VAL A 487 -40.14 2.48 22.35
C VAL A 487 -40.53 1.04 22.69
N ALA A 488 -40.56 0.13 21.70
CA ALA A 488 -40.99 -1.25 21.90
C ALA A 488 -40.06 -2.10 22.80
N VAL A 489 -38.79 -1.69 22.97
CA VAL A 489 -37.87 -2.32 23.92
C VAL A 489 -37.92 -1.63 25.28
N LEU A 490 -37.71 -0.31 25.33
CA LEU A 490 -37.50 0.42 26.59
C LEU A 490 -38.77 0.69 27.39
N SER A 491 -39.96 0.51 26.81
CA SER A 491 -41.21 0.39 27.58
C SER A 491 -41.29 -0.91 28.38
N ARG A 492 -40.56 -1.96 27.98
CA ARG A 492 -40.65 -3.33 28.54
C ARG A 492 -39.50 -3.71 29.47
N VAL A 493 -38.32 -3.10 29.31
CA VAL A 493 -37.10 -3.45 30.06
C VAL A 493 -36.64 -2.32 30.99
N ARG A 494 -36.33 -2.66 32.25
CA ARG A 494 -35.78 -1.72 33.25
C ARG A 494 -34.71 -2.43 34.09
N HIS A 495 -33.51 -1.84 34.14
CA HIS A 495 -32.35 -2.34 34.90
C HIS A 495 -31.44 -1.15 35.25
N PRO A 496 -30.73 -1.12 36.40
CA PRO A 496 -29.97 0.05 36.85
C PRO A 496 -28.97 0.59 35.80
N ASN A 497 -28.29 -0.32 35.10
CA ASN A 497 -27.29 0.01 34.07
C ASN A 497 -27.87 0.08 32.65
N LEU A 498 -29.16 0.36 32.51
CA LEU A 498 -29.78 0.80 31.26
C LEU A 498 -30.22 2.26 31.37
N VAL A 499 -30.30 2.96 30.24
CA VAL A 499 -30.87 4.31 30.16
C VAL A 499 -32.40 4.22 30.21
N THR A 500 -33.00 4.93 31.16
CA THR A 500 -34.44 4.96 31.40
C THR A 500 -35.14 5.84 30.38
N LEU A 501 -36.05 5.25 29.60
CA LEU A 501 -37.04 5.98 28.81
C LEU A 501 -38.10 6.56 29.76
N VAL A 502 -38.13 7.90 29.87
CA VAL A 502 -39.15 8.65 30.62
C VAL A 502 -40.44 8.74 29.82
N GLY A 503 -40.32 8.86 28.49
CA GLY A 503 -41.45 8.95 27.58
C GLY A 503 -41.06 9.18 26.13
N TYR A 504 -42.05 9.44 25.29
CA TYR A 504 -41.89 9.60 23.83
C TYR A 504 -42.87 10.65 23.28
N CYS A 505 -42.67 11.06 22.04
CA CYS A 505 -43.54 11.98 21.30
C CYS A 505 -43.71 11.45 19.87
N SER A 506 -44.87 10.86 19.57
CA SER A 506 -45.14 10.24 18.27
C SER A 506 -45.14 11.25 17.13
N GLU A 507 -45.72 12.44 17.37
CA GLU A 507 -45.81 13.57 16.43
C GLU A 507 -44.45 13.93 15.77
N ALA A 508 -43.37 13.80 16.55
CA ALA A 508 -42.05 14.29 16.18
C ALA A 508 -40.96 13.20 16.12
N SER A 509 -41.31 11.93 16.36
CA SER A 509 -40.35 10.83 16.58
C SER A 509 -39.32 11.16 17.68
N GLY A 510 -39.77 11.83 18.75
CA GLY A 510 -38.94 12.28 19.86
C GLY A 510 -38.93 11.27 21.01
N LEU A 511 -37.76 10.98 21.56
CA LEU A 511 -37.58 10.07 22.71
C LEU A 511 -37.01 10.85 23.90
N VAL A 512 -37.60 10.67 25.09
CA VAL A 512 -37.28 11.41 26.30
C VAL A 512 -36.65 10.48 27.32
N TYR A 513 -35.41 10.76 27.70
CA TYR A 513 -34.59 9.96 28.61
C TYR A 513 -34.22 10.70 29.88
N GLU A 514 -33.78 9.96 30.90
CA GLU A 514 -33.04 10.53 32.03
C GLU A 514 -31.80 11.32 31.52
N PHE A 515 -31.50 12.47 32.14
CA PHE A 515 -30.32 13.26 31.78
C PHE A 515 -29.09 12.75 32.52
N LEU A 516 -28.09 12.30 31.77
CA LEU A 516 -26.84 11.74 32.29
C LEU A 516 -25.70 12.76 32.11
N PRO A 517 -25.22 13.40 33.19
CA PRO A 517 -24.42 14.63 33.10
C PRO A 517 -22.96 14.40 32.70
N ASN A 518 -22.43 13.19 32.87
CA ASN A 518 -21.03 12.88 32.60
C ASN A 518 -20.77 12.36 31.17
N GLY A 519 -21.74 12.52 30.26
CA GLY A 519 -21.55 12.22 28.82
C GLY A 519 -21.47 10.72 28.52
N SER A 520 -20.76 10.39 27.43
CA SER A 520 -20.52 9.01 26.98
C SER A 520 -19.12 8.51 27.37
N LEU A 521 -18.97 7.19 27.46
CA LEU A 521 -17.69 6.54 27.72
C LEU A 521 -16.67 6.78 26.58
N GLU A 522 -17.13 7.08 25.37
CA GLU A 522 -16.26 7.51 24.27
C GLU A 522 -15.57 8.85 24.60
N ASP A 523 -16.31 9.80 25.17
CA ASP A 523 -15.84 11.16 25.51
C ASP A 523 -14.66 11.09 26.50
N HIS A 524 -14.78 10.23 27.52
CA HIS A 524 -13.74 10.00 28.54
C HIS A 524 -12.56 9.18 28.00
N LEU A 525 -12.79 8.22 27.10
CA LEU A 525 -11.71 7.46 26.45
C LEU A 525 -10.94 8.30 25.43
N ALA A 526 -11.57 9.32 24.85
CA ALA A 526 -10.93 10.30 23.98
C ALA A 526 -10.36 11.53 24.74
N CYS A 527 -10.64 11.64 26.05
CA CYS A 527 -10.35 12.81 26.88
C CYS A 527 -10.91 14.13 26.29
N GLU A 528 -12.06 14.07 25.63
CA GLU A 528 -12.69 15.24 25.03
C GLU A 528 -13.17 16.23 26.11
N SER A 529 -13.23 17.52 25.75
CA SER A 529 -13.71 18.61 26.61
C SER A 529 -13.02 18.75 27.98
N ASN A 530 -11.74 18.35 28.08
CA ASN A 530 -10.95 18.31 29.33
C ASN A 530 -11.53 17.36 30.40
N THR A 531 -12.22 16.28 29.99
CA THR A 531 -12.57 15.18 30.91
C THR A 531 -11.30 14.53 31.48
N SER A 532 -11.32 14.20 32.77
CA SER A 532 -10.23 13.49 33.44
C SER A 532 -10.30 11.98 33.12
N PRO A 533 -9.17 11.31 32.82
CA PRO A 533 -9.17 9.86 32.57
C PRO A 533 -9.82 9.06 33.69
N LEU A 534 -10.69 8.11 33.34
CA LEU A 534 -11.33 7.21 34.29
C LEU A 534 -10.28 6.27 34.90
N THR A 535 -10.28 6.14 36.23
CA THR A 535 -9.36 5.25 36.95
C THR A 535 -9.66 3.78 36.67
N TRP A 536 -8.68 2.89 36.87
CA TRP A 536 -8.85 1.46 36.60
C TRP A 536 -10.00 0.82 37.40
N GLN A 537 -10.27 1.30 38.62
CA GLN A 537 -11.41 0.82 39.42
C GLN A 537 -12.73 1.17 38.75
N ILE A 538 -12.89 2.40 38.25
CA ILE A 538 -14.09 2.85 37.55
C ILE A 538 -14.23 2.09 36.23
N ARG A 539 -13.16 1.91 35.46
CA ARG A 539 -13.19 1.11 34.22
C ARG A 539 -13.57 -0.35 34.49
N THR A 540 -13.05 -0.97 35.56
CA THR A 540 -13.40 -2.34 35.97
C THR A 540 -14.86 -2.44 36.42
N ARG A 541 -15.35 -1.45 37.17
CA ARG A 541 -16.77 -1.34 37.56
C ARG A 541 -17.69 -1.23 36.34
N ILE A 542 -17.35 -0.41 35.34
CA ILE A 542 -18.10 -0.26 34.09
C ILE A 542 -18.17 -1.59 33.32
N ILE A 543 -17.08 -2.38 33.28
CA ILE A 543 -17.10 -3.74 32.72
C ILE A 543 -18.13 -4.62 33.45
N GLY A 544 -18.18 -4.56 34.79
CA GLY A 544 -19.21 -5.24 35.58
C GLY A 544 -20.63 -4.81 35.25
N GLU A 545 -20.89 -3.51 35.26
CA GLU A 545 -22.21 -2.91 35.03
C GLU A 545 -22.78 -3.23 33.63
N ILE A 546 -21.94 -3.17 32.59
CA ILE A 546 -22.32 -3.54 31.22
C ILE A 546 -22.49 -5.06 31.08
N CYS A 547 -21.68 -5.86 31.77
CA CYS A 547 -21.88 -7.31 31.84
C CYS A 547 -23.25 -7.64 32.46
N SER A 548 -23.63 -6.99 33.57
CA SER A 548 -24.95 -7.13 34.22
C SER A 548 -26.10 -6.74 33.29
N ALA A 549 -25.99 -5.60 32.60
CA ALA A 549 -26.99 -5.17 31.63
C ALA A 549 -27.20 -6.20 30.49
N LEU A 550 -26.12 -6.78 29.97
CA LEU A 550 -26.18 -7.76 28.89
C LEU A 550 -26.69 -9.13 29.38
N ILE A 551 -26.35 -9.57 30.59
CA ILE A 551 -26.96 -10.74 31.24
C ILE A 551 -28.47 -10.58 31.29
N PHE A 552 -28.96 -9.42 31.75
CA PHE A 552 -30.38 -9.11 31.85
C PHE A 552 -31.08 -9.14 30.48
N LEU A 553 -30.57 -8.38 29.50
CA LEU A 553 -31.12 -8.33 28.14
C LEU A 553 -31.15 -9.71 27.45
N HIS A 554 -30.08 -10.51 27.60
CA HIS A 554 -29.98 -11.84 26.98
C HIS A 554 -30.79 -12.93 27.71
N SER A 555 -31.17 -12.70 28.97
CA SER A 555 -31.89 -13.68 29.80
C SER A 555 -33.40 -13.48 29.84
N ASP A 556 -33.91 -12.34 29.37
CA ASP A 556 -35.34 -12.00 29.40
C ASP A 556 -36.19 -12.99 28.58
N LYS A 557 -37.42 -13.23 29.04
CA LYS A 557 -38.35 -14.23 28.50
C LYS A 557 -39.78 -13.69 28.52
N PRO A 558 -40.54 -13.87 27.42
CA PRO A 558 -40.26 -14.78 26.31
C PRO A 558 -39.34 -14.23 25.20
N HIS A 559 -38.95 -12.95 25.23
CA HIS A 559 -38.14 -12.32 24.16
C HIS A 559 -36.79 -11.81 24.70
N ALA A 560 -35.71 -12.54 24.46
CA ALA A 560 -34.37 -12.02 24.72
C ALA A 560 -34.06 -10.84 23.77
N VAL A 561 -33.43 -9.80 24.29
CA VAL A 561 -33.04 -8.60 23.53
C VAL A 561 -31.56 -8.70 23.16
N ILE A 562 -31.23 -8.62 21.88
CA ILE A 562 -29.85 -8.36 21.42
C ILE A 562 -29.69 -6.86 21.21
N HIS A 563 -28.59 -6.27 21.70
CA HIS A 563 -28.35 -4.83 21.58
C HIS A 563 -27.94 -4.41 20.16
N GLY A 564 -26.97 -5.10 19.55
CA GLY A 564 -26.61 -4.98 18.13
C GLY A 564 -25.64 -3.85 17.74
N ASP A 565 -25.62 -2.73 18.46
CA ASP A 565 -24.63 -1.64 18.25
C ASP A 565 -23.98 -1.21 19.58
N LEU A 566 -23.42 -2.20 20.29
CA LEU A 566 -22.75 -1.99 21.58
C LEU A 566 -21.36 -1.34 21.37
N LYS A 567 -21.16 -0.14 21.93
CA LYS A 567 -19.94 0.68 21.80
C LYS A 567 -19.84 1.70 22.94
N PRO A 568 -18.67 2.27 23.25
CA PRO A 568 -18.52 3.27 24.32
C PRO A 568 -19.39 4.51 24.13
N ALA A 569 -19.61 4.98 22.89
CA ALA A 569 -20.51 6.10 22.61
C ALA A 569 -21.99 5.84 22.97
N ASN A 570 -22.39 4.58 23.14
CA ASN A 570 -23.74 4.17 23.57
C ASN A 570 -23.78 3.78 25.07
N ILE A 571 -22.67 3.94 25.79
CA ILE A 571 -22.56 3.76 27.25
C ILE A 571 -22.44 5.15 27.86
N LEU A 572 -23.48 5.60 28.55
CA LEU A 572 -23.55 6.93 29.18
C LEU A 572 -23.27 6.84 30.68
N LEU A 573 -22.76 7.92 31.27
CA LEU A 573 -22.36 7.97 32.68
C LEU A 573 -23.24 8.92 33.51
N ASP A 574 -23.79 8.42 34.61
CA ASP A 574 -24.55 9.21 35.58
C ASP A 574 -23.64 10.13 36.41
N ALA A 575 -24.23 10.91 37.32
CA ALA A 575 -23.49 11.83 38.22
C ALA A 575 -22.44 11.14 39.11
N ASN A 576 -22.58 9.83 39.37
CA ASN A 576 -21.72 9.00 40.22
C ASN A 576 -20.83 8.05 39.39
N LEU A 577 -20.70 8.31 38.08
CA LEU A 577 -20.01 7.48 37.09
C LEU A 577 -20.53 6.02 37.04
N VAL A 578 -21.80 5.81 37.38
CA VAL A 578 -22.58 4.59 37.06
C VAL A 578 -22.78 4.57 35.55
N SER A 579 -22.41 3.48 34.90
CA SER A 579 -22.66 3.28 33.47
C SER A 579 -24.08 2.81 33.18
N LYS A 580 -24.65 3.35 32.09
CA LYS A 580 -25.98 3.07 31.56
C LYS A 580 -25.93 2.87 30.05
N LEU A 581 -26.30 1.68 29.58
CA LEU A 581 -26.38 1.36 28.16
C LEU A 581 -27.67 1.94 27.53
N GLY A 582 -27.54 2.60 26.38
CA GLY A 582 -28.64 3.22 25.63
C GLY A 582 -28.52 3.04 24.10
N ASP A 583 -29.37 3.74 23.34
CA ASP A 583 -29.44 3.72 21.86
C ASP A 583 -29.89 2.36 21.26
N PHE A 584 -31.08 1.92 21.66
CA PHE A 584 -31.66 0.62 21.29
C PHE A 584 -32.26 0.54 19.86
N GLY A 585 -32.01 1.53 18.99
CA GLY A 585 -32.64 1.64 17.67
C GLY A 585 -32.24 0.55 16.66
N ILE A 586 -31.15 -0.16 16.93
CA ILE A 586 -30.68 -1.31 16.12
C ILE A 586 -30.98 -2.65 16.83
N SER A 587 -31.40 -2.62 18.10
CA SER A 587 -31.68 -3.80 18.91
C SER A 587 -32.82 -4.66 18.39
N ARG A 588 -32.86 -5.94 18.79
CA ARG A 588 -33.83 -6.92 18.29
C ARG A 588 -34.41 -7.76 19.42
N LEU A 589 -35.74 -7.81 19.47
CA LEU A 589 -36.51 -8.77 20.27
C LEU A 589 -36.52 -10.13 19.55
N LEU A 590 -35.96 -11.15 20.18
CA LEU A 590 -35.93 -12.50 19.63
C LEU A 590 -37.22 -13.27 19.97
N ASN A 591 -38.04 -13.54 18.95
CA ASN A 591 -39.14 -14.50 19.10
C ASN A 591 -38.58 -15.93 19.04
N ARG A 592 -38.79 -16.72 20.11
CA ARG A 592 -38.47 -18.15 20.10
C ARG A 592 -39.44 -18.92 19.20
N SER A 593 -39.08 -19.11 17.93
CA SER A 593 -39.73 -20.11 17.07
C SER A 593 -39.53 -21.52 17.65
N SER A 594 -40.55 -22.36 17.58
CA SER A 594 -40.59 -23.68 18.20
C SER A 594 -39.60 -24.72 17.63
N THR A 595 -38.88 -24.38 16.55
CA THR A 595 -38.19 -25.34 15.69
C THR A 595 -36.66 -25.22 15.66
N VAL A 596 -36.05 -24.20 16.27
CA VAL A 596 -34.58 -23.99 16.24
C VAL A 596 -34.04 -23.71 17.64
N SER A 597 -32.97 -24.44 18.03
CA SER A 597 -32.40 -24.41 19.39
C SER A 597 -31.70 -23.08 19.74
N THR A 598 -31.23 -22.34 18.73
CA THR A 598 -30.66 -21.00 18.86
C THR A 598 -31.59 -19.96 18.24
N SER A 599 -32.03 -19.00 19.04
CA SER A 599 -32.73 -17.80 18.57
C SER A 599 -31.74 -16.79 18.00
N PHE A 600 -31.93 -16.40 16.74
CA PHE A 600 -31.15 -15.38 16.02
C PHE A 600 -32.08 -14.49 15.19
N TYR A 601 -31.59 -13.33 14.76
CA TYR A 601 -32.29 -12.45 13.83
C TYR A 601 -31.51 -12.36 12.51
N GLN A 602 -32.16 -12.69 11.40
CA GLN A 602 -31.56 -12.61 10.07
C GLN A 602 -31.79 -11.23 9.43
N THR A 603 -30.76 -10.65 8.80
CA THR A 603 -30.90 -9.47 7.93
C THR A 603 -30.00 -9.57 6.70
N THR A 604 -30.43 -8.97 5.60
CA THR A 604 -29.62 -8.78 4.37
C THR A 604 -28.75 -7.52 4.42
N ASN A 605 -28.88 -6.72 5.48
CA ASN A 605 -28.16 -5.45 5.66
C ASN A 605 -27.74 -5.31 7.14
N PRO A 606 -26.56 -5.83 7.52
CA PRO A 606 -25.99 -5.66 8.86
C PRO A 606 -25.80 -4.17 9.21
N ARG A 607 -26.12 -3.78 10.44
CA ARG A 607 -26.05 -2.40 10.92
C ARG A 607 -25.38 -2.35 12.29
N GLY A 608 -24.60 -1.28 12.50
CA GLY A 608 -23.86 -1.01 13.72
C GLY A 608 -22.50 -0.37 13.40
N THR A 609 -21.65 -0.24 14.41
CA THR A 609 -20.37 0.46 14.31
C THR A 609 -19.23 -0.51 13.97
N PHE A 610 -18.66 -0.38 12.77
CA PHE A 610 -17.73 -1.35 12.16
C PHE A 610 -16.64 -1.91 13.11
N ALA A 611 -15.95 -1.05 13.87
CA ALA A 611 -14.86 -1.47 14.76
C ALA A 611 -15.30 -2.35 15.96
N TYR A 612 -16.60 -2.43 16.26
CA TYR A 612 -17.18 -3.27 17.32
C TYR A 612 -18.09 -4.39 16.77
N MET A 613 -18.31 -4.45 15.46
CA MET A 613 -19.29 -5.37 14.87
C MET A 613 -18.72 -6.78 14.72
N ASP A 614 -19.51 -7.78 15.13
CA ASP A 614 -19.19 -9.21 15.00
C ASP A 614 -18.87 -9.58 13.53
N PRO A 615 -17.68 -10.13 13.21
CA PRO A 615 -17.30 -10.50 11.84
C PRO A 615 -18.16 -11.61 11.25
N GLU A 616 -18.71 -12.52 12.07
CA GLU A 616 -19.69 -13.50 11.59
C GLU A 616 -21.03 -12.81 11.28
N PHE A 617 -21.46 -11.81 12.06
CA PHE A 617 -22.68 -11.03 11.75
C PHE A 617 -22.53 -10.22 10.46
N LEU A 618 -21.39 -9.55 10.27
CA LEU A 618 -21.04 -8.84 9.02
C LEU A 618 -21.11 -9.76 7.79
N THR A 619 -20.71 -11.02 7.94
CA THR A 619 -20.59 -11.98 6.84
C THR A 619 -21.90 -12.77 6.58
N THR A 620 -22.63 -13.13 7.63
CA THR A 620 -23.81 -14.04 7.56
C THR A 620 -25.14 -13.32 7.63
N GLY A 621 -25.20 -12.10 8.17
CA GLY A 621 -26.44 -11.42 8.52
C GLY A 621 -27.17 -11.98 9.75
N GLU A 622 -26.62 -13.00 10.42
CA GLU A 622 -27.17 -13.57 11.65
C GLU A 622 -26.74 -12.74 12.88
N LEU A 623 -27.66 -11.95 13.44
CA LEU A 623 -27.46 -11.26 14.71
C LEU A 623 -27.78 -12.20 15.88
N THR A 624 -26.86 -12.35 16.83
CA THR A 624 -27.00 -13.25 18.00
C THR A 624 -26.56 -12.59 19.31
N ALA A 625 -26.93 -13.16 20.46
CA ALA A 625 -26.39 -12.75 21.76
C ALA A 625 -24.84 -12.84 21.82
N ARG A 626 -24.23 -13.79 21.08
CA ARG A 626 -22.76 -13.91 20.95
C ARG A 626 -22.14 -12.81 20.07
N SER A 627 -22.94 -11.98 19.41
CA SER A 627 -22.50 -10.80 18.67
C SER A 627 -22.29 -9.61 19.62
N ASP A 628 -23.19 -9.39 20.59
CA ASP A 628 -22.97 -8.43 21.68
C ASP A 628 -21.75 -8.82 22.54
N ILE A 629 -21.51 -10.13 22.76
CA ILE A 629 -20.32 -10.63 23.47
C ILE A 629 -19.02 -10.22 22.74
N TYR A 630 -18.99 -10.28 21.41
CA TYR A 630 -17.84 -9.81 20.63
C TYR A 630 -17.60 -8.31 20.82
N SER A 631 -18.65 -7.49 20.66
CA SER A 631 -18.57 -6.05 20.89
C SER A 631 -18.11 -5.70 22.31
N PHE A 632 -18.58 -6.46 23.31
CA PHE A 632 -18.17 -6.31 24.71
C PHE A 632 -16.69 -6.67 24.93
N GLY A 633 -16.18 -7.71 24.25
CA GLY A 633 -14.75 -8.06 24.25
C GLY A 633 -13.87 -6.90 23.78
N ILE A 634 -14.22 -6.28 22.65
CA ILE A 634 -13.51 -5.09 22.13
C ILE A 634 -13.57 -3.91 23.11
N ILE A 635 -14.69 -3.72 23.83
CA ILE A 635 -14.82 -2.68 24.87
C ILE A 635 -13.93 -2.97 26.08
N ILE A 636 -13.84 -4.23 26.54
CA ILE A 636 -12.93 -4.62 27.63
C ILE A 636 -11.47 -4.29 27.25
N LEU A 637 -11.03 -4.72 26.06
CA LEU A 637 -9.67 -4.46 25.57
C LEU A 637 -9.37 -2.96 25.52
N ARG A 638 -10.34 -2.16 25.05
CA ARG A 638 -10.20 -0.70 24.99
C ARG A 638 -10.18 -0.04 26.37
N LEU A 639 -10.94 -0.55 27.34
CA LEU A 639 -10.92 -0.03 28.70
C LEU A 639 -9.60 -0.32 29.43
N VAL A 640 -8.99 -1.49 29.22
CA VAL A 640 -7.69 -1.81 29.84
C VAL A 640 -6.52 -1.07 29.18
N THR A 641 -6.54 -0.91 27.85
CA THR A 641 -5.38 -0.41 27.08
C THR A 641 -5.48 1.04 26.61
N GLY A 642 -6.66 1.66 26.67
CA GLY A 642 -6.91 3.02 26.16
C GLY A 642 -6.83 3.17 24.64
N LYS A 643 -6.50 2.10 23.91
CA LYS A 643 -6.22 2.12 22.46
C LYS A 643 -7.47 2.26 21.59
N PRO A 644 -7.35 2.70 20.33
CA PRO A 644 -8.43 2.64 19.35
C PRO A 644 -8.94 1.21 19.15
N ALA A 645 -10.25 1.04 18.97
CA ALA A 645 -10.87 -0.30 18.86
C ALA A 645 -10.46 -1.09 17.59
N LEU A 646 -10.07 -0.42 16.51
CA LEU A 646 -9.70 -1.08 15.26
C LEU A 646 -8.32 -1.74 15.36
N GLY A 647 -8.28 -3.08 15.30
CA GLY A 647 -7.03 -3.86 15.39
C GLY A 647 -6.61 -4.24 16.81
N ILE A 648 -7.32 -3.76 17.83
CA ILE A 648 -6.94 -3.87 19.25
C ILE A 648 -6.73 -5.32 19.74
N ALA A 649 -7.58 -6.26 19.30
CA ALA A 649 -7.44 -7.67 19.64
C ALA A 649 -6.11 -8.25 19.14
N ARG A 650 -5.74 -7.94 17.88
CA ARG A 650 -4.48 -8.39 17.28
C ARG A 650 -3.25 -7.78 17.95
N GLU A 651 -3.34 -6.53 18.43
CA GLU A 651 -2.24 -5.94 19.21
C GLU A 651 -2.06 -6.64 20.57
N VAL A 652 -3.16 -7.03 21.22
CA VAL A 652 -3.13 -7.77 22.50
C VAL A 652 -2.69 -9.22 22.31
N GLU A 653 -3.09 -9.90 21.22
CA GLU A 653 -2.56 -11.21 20.81
C GLU A 653 -1.04 -11.17 20.60
N VAL A 654 -0.53 -10.22 19.80
CA VAL A 654 0.91 -10.09 19.51
C VAL A 654 1.73 -9.72 20.76
N ALA A 655 1.14 -8.99 21.72
CA ALA A 655 1.80 -8.73 22.99
C ALA A 655 1.75 -9.93 23.94
N LEU A 656 0.68 -10.73 23.93
CA LEU A 656 0.58 -11.99 24.68
C LEU A 656 1.63 -13.00 24.20
N ASP A 657 1.75 -13.20 22.87
CA ASP A 657 2.73 -14.12 22.25
C ASP A 657 4.19 -13.80 22.61
N LYS A 658 4.47 -12.54 22.97
CA LYS A 658 5.81 -12.07 23.36
C LYS A 658 6.02 -11.91 24.88
N GLY A 659 4.96 -11.99 25.68
CA GLY A 659 5.00 -11.59 27.10
C GLY A 659 5.10 -10.07 27.35
N GLU A 660 4.72 -9.23 26.36
CA GLU A 660 4.79 -7.77 26.39
C GLU A 660 3.49 -7.09 26.91
N LEU A 661 2.52 -7.85 27.46
CA LEU A 661 1.18 -7.33 27.84
C LEU A 661 1.21 -6.11 28.77
N GLU A 662 2.18 -6.00 29.68
CA GLU A 662 2.30 -4.86 30.60
C GLU A 662 2.53 -3.52 29.86
N LEU A 663 3.12 -3.57 28.66
CA LEU A 663 3.34 -2.40 27.80
C LEU A 663 2.05 -1.89 27.13
N LEU A 664 0.97 -2.68 27.16
CA LEU A 664 -0.34 -2.29 26.61
C LEU A 664 -1.27 -1.64 27.64
N VAL A 665 -0.98 -1.74 28.93
CA VAL A 665 -1.88 -1.29 30.00
C VAL A 665 -1.91 0.23 30.09
N ASP A 666 -3.12 0.81 30.16
CA ASP A 666 -3.31 2.26 30.15
C ASP A 666 -2.91 2.91 31.48
N ARG A 667 -1.70 3.48 31.50
CA ARG A 667 -1.14 4.22 32.64
C ARG A 667 -1.92 5.51 32.98
N SER A 668 -2.77 6.03 32.09
CA SER A 668 -3.65 7.16 32.42
C SER A 668 -4.77 6.77 33.38
N ALA A 669 -5.08 5.47 33.50
CA ALA A 669 -6.04 4.94 34.48
C ALA A 669 -5.46 4.81 35.91
N GLY A 670 -4.20 5.22 36.12
CA GLY A 670 -3.43 5.00 37.35
C GLY A 670 -2.83 3.58 37.41
N ASP A 671 -2.40 3.19 38.60
CA ASP A 671 -1.68 1.93 38.84
C ASP A 671 -2.60 0.71 38.76
N TRP A 672 -2.88 0.26 37.53
CA TRP A 672 -3.54 -1.01 37.23
C TRP A 672 -2.79 -2.18 37.89
N PRO A 673 -3.46 -3.02 38.72
CA PRO A 673 -2.87 -4.28 39.16
C PRO A 673 -2.71 -5.20 37.96
N PHE A 674 -1.47 -5.51 37.55
CA PHE A 674 -1.18 -6.24 36.30
C PHE A 674 -1.99 -7.55 36.17
N VAL A 675 -2.08 -8.34 37.25
CA VAL A 675 -2.86 -9.60 37.30
C VAL A 675 -4.36 -9.40 37.04
N GLN A 676 -4.92 -8.21 37.27
CA GLN A 676 -6.30 -7.88 36.90
C GLN A 676 -6.40 -7.39 35.45
N ALA A 677 -5.47 -6.54 35.01
CA ALA A 677 -5.38 -6.08 33.62
C ALA A 677 -5.20 -7.24 32.63
N GLU A 678 -4.30 -8.18 32.94
CA GLU A 678 -4.04 -9.41 32.19
C GLU A 678 -5.32 -10.27 32.08
N LYS A 679 -6.00 -10.54 33.19
CA LYS A 679 -7.26 -11.33 33.20
C LYS A 679 -8.35 -10.67 32.36
N LEU A 680 -8.47 -9.35 32.41
CA LEU A 680 -9.42 -8.62 31.55
C LEU A 680 -8.99 -8.63 30.09
N MET A 681 -7.70 -8.52 29.76
CA MET A 681 -7.23 -8.63 28.38
C MET A 681 -7.48 -10.03 27.79
N LEU A 682 -7.16 -11.10 28.55
CA LEU A 682 -7.46 -12.49 28.15
C LEU A 682 -8.96 -12.74 27.98
N LEU A 683 -9.79 -12.21 28.87
CA LEU A 683 -11.25 -12.28 28.75
C LEU A 683 -11.77 -11.49 27.54
N GLY A 684 -11.20 -10.31 27.29
CA GLY A 684 -11.50 -9.48 26.12
C GLY A 684 -11.19 -10.20 24.80
N LEU A 685 -10.04 -10.87 24.70
CA LEU A 685 -9.69 -11.75 23.57
C LEU A 685 -10.67 -12.92 23.43
N GLN A 686 -10.98 -13.63 24.52
CA GLN A 686 -11.91 -14.76 24.48
C GLN A 686 -13.32 -14.34 24.03
N CYS A 687 -13.78 -13.16 24.42
CA CYS A 687 -15.03 -12.56 23.94
C CYS A 687 -14.94 -12.10 22.48
N ALA A 688 -13.80 -11.53 22.06
CA ALA A 688 -13.55 -11.01 20.71
C ALA A 688 -13.07 -12.07 19.69
N GLU A 689 -13.06 -13.37 20.04
CA GLU A 689 -12.66 -14.45 19.14
C GLU A 689 -13.44 -14.39 17.81
N LEU A 690 -12.72 -14.52 16.70
CA LEU A 690 -13.31 -14.33 15.36
C LEU A 690 -14.44 -15.34 15.11
N SER A 691 -14.27 -16.59 15.54
CA SER A 691 -15.36 -17.57 15.46
C SER A 691 -16.28 -17.52 16.67
N ARG A 692 -17.57 -17.30 16.39
CA ARG A 692 -18.69 -17.30 17.34
C ARG A 692 -18.80 -18.58 18.17
N ARG A 693 -18.27 -19.71 17.67
CA ARG A 693 -18.27 -21.02 18.35
C ARG A 693 -17.20 -21.16 19.46
N LYS A 694 -16.18 -20.29 19.48
CA LYS A 694 -15.14 -20.25 20.52
C LYS A 694 -15.44 -19.24 21.64
N ARG A 695 -16.24 -18.22 21.34
CA ARG A 695 -16.69 -17.20 22.30
C ARG A 695 -17.49 -17.86 23.44
N PRO A 696 -17.53 -17.26 24.65
CA PRO A 696 -18.39 -17.72 25.73
C PRO A 696 -19.85 -17.85 25.30
N ASP A 697 -20.49 -18.97 25.63
CA ASP A 697 -21.87 -19.28 25.20
C ASP A 697 -22.93 -18.34 25.77
N ARG A 698 -22.67 -17.75 26.94
CA ARG A 698 -23.56 -16.84 27.66
C ARG A 698 -22.74 -15.82 28.45
N MET A 699 -23.30 -14.62 28.63
CA MET A 699 -22.67 -13.57 29.43
C MET A 699 -22.42 -14.00 30.89
N ASN A 700 -23.20 -14.95 31.44
CA ASN A 700 -22.98 -15.52 32.78
C ASN A 700 -21.60 -16.18 32.95
N HIS A 701 -20.99 -16.70 31.87
CA HIS A 701 -19.62 -17.24 31.94
C HIS A 701 -18.61 -16.10 32.04
N VAL A 702 -18.79 -15.02 31.27
CA VAL A 702 -17.99 -13.79 31.35
C VAL A 702 -18.09 -13.17 32.75
N TRP A 703 -19.31 -13.12 33.31
CA TRP A 703 -19.58 -12.66 34.66
C TRP A 703 -18.78 -13.41 35.74
N SER A 704 -18.59 -14.73 35.62
CA SER A 704 -17.82 -15.52 36.59
C SER A 704 -16.34 -15.09 36.70
N VAL A 705 -15.80 -14.45 35.65
CA VAL A 705 -14.45 -13.85 35.64
C VAL A 705 -14.48 -12.39 36.06
N VAL A 706 -15.54 -11.64 35.69
CA VAL A 706 -15.69 -10.20 35.99
C VAL A 706 -16.07 -9.94 37.46
N GLU A 707 -16.96 -10.73 38.06
CA GLU A 707 -17.47 -10.49 39.42
C GLU A 707 -16.37 -10.44 40.49
N PRO A 708 -15.37 -11.36 40.53
CA PRO A 708 -14.27 -11.27 41.48
C PRO A 708 -13.39 -10.03 41.26
N LEU A 709 -13.21 -9.61 40.00
CA LEU A 709 -12.40 -8.44 39.64
C LEU A 709 -13.11 -7.15 40.07
N VAL A 710 -14.41 -7.01 39.77
CA VAL A 710 -15.26 -5.90 40.23
C VAL A 710 -15.26 -5.82 41.75
N LYS A 711 -15.41 -6.96 42.46
CA LYS A 711 -15.30 -7.01 43.92
C LYS A 711 -13.93 -6.53 44.41
N SER A 712 -12.84 -6.98 43.80
CA SER A 712 -11.48 -6.53 44.17
C SER A 712 -11.20 -5.04 43.86
N ALA A 713 -11.86 -4.48 42.85
CA ALA A 713 -11.83 -3.05 42.51
C ALA A 713 -12.76 -2.19 43.39
N SER A 714 -13.74 -2.81 44.03
CA SER A 714 -14.77 -2.16 44.88
C SER A 714 -14.54 -2.38 46.38
N LEU A 715 -13.49 -3.11 46.77
CA LEU A 715 -13.04 -3.13 48.16
C LEU A 715 -12.64 -1.71 48.56
N PRO A 716 -13.05 -1.22 49.76
CA PRO A 716 -12.69 0.11 50.19
C PRO A 716 -11.17 0.20 50.37
N VAL A 717 -10.53 0.98 49.50
CA VAL A 717 -9.34 1.71 49.89
C VAL A 717 -9.78 2.68 50.99
N GLU A 718 -9.14 2.62 52.16
CA GLU A 718 -9.31 3.60 53.24
C GLU A 718 -9.27 5.03 52.66
N PRO A 719 -10.14 5.96 53.09
CA PRO A 719 -10.51 7.16 52.31
C PRO A 719 -9.45 8.29 52.28
N GLU A 720 -8.27 8.00 51.74
CA GLU A 720 -7.24 8.96 51.31
C GLU A 720 -7.17 8.98 49.77
N SER A 721 -8.15 9.56 49.07
CA SER A 721 -8.46 11.00 48.92
C SER A 721 -7.76 11.67 47.73
N ILE A 722 -8.57 12.28 46.87
CA ILE A 722 -8.16 13.34 45.94
C ILE A 722 -7.77 14.56 46.82
N GLY A 723 -6.51 14.65 47.24
CA GLY A 723 -6.15 15.65 48.25
C GLY A 723 -4.73 15.61 48.81
N HIS A 724 -3.71 15.54 47.95
CA HIS A 724 -2.33 16.01 48.16
C HIS A 724 -1.83 16.25 49.62
N TRP A 725 -1.65 15.17 50.40
CA TRP A 725 -0.85 15.20 51.63
C TRP A 725 0.14 14.02 51.65
N VAL A 726 1.35 14.27 52.16
CA VAL A 726 2.41 13.25 52.26
C VAL A 726 2.16 12.37 53.49
N ASN A 727 1.43 11.26 53.32
CA ASN A 727 1.18 10.32 54.41
C ASN A 727 2.47 9.54 54.75
N LYS A 728 3.09 9.90 55.88
CA LYS A 728 4.35 9.32 56.38
C LYS A 728 4.20 7.93 57.03
N ASN A 729 2.99 7.42 57.25
CA ASN A 729 2.77 6.25 58.10
C ASN A 729 2.71 4.89 57.36
N ARG A 730 2.75 4.89 56.01
CA ARG A 730 3.01 3.68 55.23
C ARG A 730 4.47 3.27 55.37
N THR A 731 4.73 2.02 55.73
CA THR A 731 6.10 1.47 55.77
C THR A 731 6.68 1.49 54.34
N PRO A 732 7.82 2.16 54.09
CA PRO A 732 8.42 2.20 52.76
C PRO A 732 8.74 0.81 52.21
N PHE A 733 8.50 0.59 50.92
CA PHE A 733 8.68 -0.73 50.29
C PHE A 733 10.11 -1.27 50.39
N TYR A 734 11.12 -0.40 50.42
CA TYR A 734 12.53 -0.78 50.61
C TYR A 734 12.89 -1.23 52.04
N PHE A 735 11.95 -1.20 52.99
CA PHE A 735 12.07 -1.83 54.30
C PHE A 735 11.49 -3.26 54.32
N ILE A 736 10.80 -3.70 53.27
CA ILE A 736 10.16 -5.01 53.17
C ILE A 736 11.09 -5.98 52.43
N CYS A 737 11.30 -7.18 52.98
CA CYS A 737 12.11 -8.21 52.36
C CYS A 737 11.39 -8.80 51.12
N PRO A 738 12.04 -8.85 49.93
CA PRO A 738 11.44 -9.46 48.75
C PRO A 738 11.07 -10.95 48.91
N ILE A 739 11.76 -11.69 49.79
CA ILE A 739 11.53 -13.13 50.01
C ILE A 739 10.38 -13.37 51.00
N SER A 740 10.45 -12.80 52.21
CA SER A 740 9.48 -13.07 53.28
C SER A 740 8.24 -12.16 53.24
N GLN A 741 8.29 -11.04 52.50
CA GLN A 741 7.26 -9.99 52.48
C GLN A 741 6.99 -9.34 53.87
N GLU A 742 7.87 -9.57 54.85
CA GLU A 742 7.89 -8.89 56.15
C GLU A 742 8.89 -7.73 56.18
N VAL A 743 8.76 -6.85 57.18
CA VAL A 743 9.73 -5.77 57.44
C VAL A 743 11.04 -6.37 57.94
N MET A 744 12.15 -6.02 57.29
CA MET A 744 13.48 -6.57 57.60
C MET A 744 13.96 -6.16 59.00
N ARG A 745 14.45 -7.15 59.76
CA ARG A 745 15.02 -6.98 61.12
C ARG A 745 16.54 -6.97 61.06
N ASP A 746 17.14 -7.82 60.22
CA ASP A 746 18.58 -7.82 59.94
C ASP A 746 18.84 -7.79 58.42
N PRO A 747 18.61 -6.64 57.76
CA PRO A 747 18.76 -6.53 56.31
C PRO A 747 20.21 -6.77 55.86
N HIS A 748 20.40 -7.67 54.90
CA HIS A 748 21.69 -8.05 54.31
C HIS A 748 21.65 -7.90 52.78
N ILE A 749 22.71 -7.32 52.22
CA ILE A 749 22.91 -7.15 50.77
C ILE A 749 23.51 -8.44 50.18
N ALA A 750 22.96 -8.90 49.05
CA ALA A 750 23.54 -9.96 48.22
C ALA A 750 24.27 -9.37 46.98
N ALA A 751 24.92 -10.22 46.18
CA ALA A 751 25.70 -9.79 45.00
C ALA A 751 24.88 -9.07 43.90
N ASP A 752 23.56 -9.14 43.94
CA ASP A 752 22.65 -8.40 43.06
C ASP A 752 22.41 -6.94 43.51
N GLY A 753 22.97 -6.53 44.66
CA GLY A 753 22.80 -5.21 45.25
C GLY A 753 21.49 -5.03 46.04
N PHE A 754 20.61 -6.04 46.07
CA PHE A 754 19.35 -5.98 46.81
C PHE A 754 19.53 -6.39 48.28
N SER A 755 18.74 -5.79 49.16
CA SER A 755 18.70 -6.14 50.59
C SER A 755 17.56 -7.11 50.90
N TYR A 756 17.87 -8.10 51.73
CA TYR A 756 16.96 -9.18 52.14
C TYR A 756 17.08 -9.42 53.65
N GLU A 757 16.05 -10.00 54.27
CA GLU A 757 16.16 -10.50 55.65
C GLU A 757 17.21 -11.63 55.72
N GLU A 758 18.13 -11.57 56.69
CA GLU A 758 19.32 -12.44 56.74
C GLU A 758 18.97 -13.93 56.65
N GLU A 759 18.05 -14.38 57.49
CA GLU A 759 17.63 -15.79 57.55
C GLU A 759 16.84 -16.23 56.30
N ALA A 760 16.15 -15.31 55.63
CA ALA A 760 15.42 -15.60 54.40
C ALA A 760 16.38 -15.80 53.22
N ILE A 761 17.40 -14.96 53.07
CA ILE A 761 18.40 -15.12 52.00
C ILE A 761 19.38 -16.26 52.30
N LYS A 762 19.78 -16.48 53.57
CA LYS A 762 20.50 -17.71 53.98
C LYS A 762 19.70 -18.97 53.67
N GLY A 763 18.40 -18.99 53.96
CA GLY A 763 17.52 -20.12 53.66
C GLY A 763 17.44 -20.41 52.16
N TRP A 764 17.30 -19.36 51.35
CA TRP A 764 17.31 -19.46 49.88
C TRP A 764 18.63 -20.01 49.32
N LEU A 765 19.77 -19.49 49.77
CA LEU A 765 21.08 -19.98 49.31
C LEU A 765 21.36 -21.40 49.85
N GLY A 766 20.98 -21.68 51.09
CA GLY A 766 21.12 -22.99 51.74
C GLY A 766 20.26 -24.09 51.13
N SER A 767 19.16 -23.75 50.45
CA SER A 767 18.36 -24.72 49.67
C SER A 767 18.97 -25.08 48.31
N GLY A 768 20.16 -24.55 47.99
CA GLY A 768 20.90 -24.86 46.77
C GLY A 768 20.66 -23.89 45.60
N HIS A 769 19.93 -22.79 45.81
CA HIS A 769 19.79 -21.75 44.80
C HIS A 769 21.03 -20.84 44.77
N ASN A 770 21.60 -20.65 43.58
CA ASN A 770 22.70 -19.70 43.31
C ASN A 770 22.23 -18.46 42.51
N THR A 771 20.92 -18.23 42.45
CA THR A 771 20.28 -17.14 41.71
C THR A 771 19.65 -16.12 42.65
N SER A 772 19.57 -14.87 42.19
CA SER A 772 18.91 -13.75 42.86
C SER A 772 17.41 -14.02 43.02
N PRO A 773 16.84 -13.93 44.23
CA PRO A 773 15.38 -13.99 44.42
C PRO A 773 14.63 -12.89 43.65
N MET A 774 15.22 -11.70 43.54
CA MET A 774 14.59 -10.52 42.92
C MET A 774 14.71 -10.51 41.40
N THR A 775 15.88 -10.85 40.85
CA THR A 775 16.18 -10.74 39.41
C THR A 775 16.22 -12.07 38.66
N LYS A 776 16.20 -13.22 39.37
CA LYS A 776 16.34 -14.60 38.86
C LYS A 776 17.67 -14.91 38.13
N SER A 777 18.57 -13.94 38.01
CA SER A 777 19.91 -14.08 37.45
C SER A 777 20.88 -14.74 38.45
N THR A 778 21.92 -15.43 37.97
CA THR A 778 22.97 -16.02 38.81
C THR A 778 23.69 -14.93 39.61
N LEU A 779 23.93 -15.16 40.90
CA LEU A 779 24.68 -14.25 41.77
C LEU A 779 26.19 -14.40 41.54
N GLU A 780 26.93 -13.30 41.43
CA GLU A 780 28.39 -13.33 41.22
C GLU A 780 29.14 -13.91 42.43
N HIS A 781 28.62 -13.71 43.63
CA HIS A 781 29.10 -14.35 44.86
C HIS A 781 27.95 -14.64 45.83
N LEU A 782 28.17 -15.63 46.71
CA LEU A 782 27.22 -16.00 47.77
C LEU A 782 27.50 -15.31 49.11
N GLN A 783 28.51 -14.43 49.17
CA GLN A 783 28.77 -13.61 50.35
C GLN A 783 27.68 -12.55 50.54
N LEU A 784 27.18 -12.45 51.78
CA LEU A 784 26.20 -11.47 52.22
C LEU A 784 26.90 -10.36 53.03
N ILE A 785 26.39 -9.13 52.95
CA ILE A 785 26.96 -7.96 53.63
C ILE A 785 25.89 -7.29 54.51
N PRO A 786 26.08 -7.14 55.84
CA PRO A 786 25.09 -6.52 56.72
C PRO A 786 24.81 -5.06 56.33
N ASN A 787 23.54 -4.72 56.07
CA ASN A 787 23.11 -3.38 55.70
C ASN A 787 22.72 -2.56 56.95
N LEU A 788 23.74 -2.26 57.77
CA LEU A 788 23.56 -1.54 59.04
C LEU A 788 22.85 -0.18 58.87
N ALA A 789 23.05 0.50 57.73
CA ALA A 789 22.38 1.76 57.42
C ALA A 789 20.87 1.58 57.22
N LEU A 790 20.45 0.58 56.43
CA LEU A 790 19.04 0.26 56.23
C LEU A 790 18.39 -0.23 57.52
N ARG A 791 19.12 -1.03 58.31
CA ARG A 791 18.68 -1.48 59.64
C ARG A 791 18.39 -0.30 60.57
N SER A 792 19.33 0.64 60.72
CA SER A 792 19.12 1.84 61.54
C SER A 792 17.93 2.67 61.07
N ALA A 793 17.73 2.81 59.76
CA ALA A 793 16.58 3.54 59.20
C ALA A 793 15.23 2.84 59.48
N ILE A 794 15.20 1.50 59.49
CA ILE A 794 14.02 0.72 59.88
C ILE A 794 13.74 0.87 61.39
N GLU A 795 14.78 0.74 62.23
CA GLU A 795 14.66 0.89 63.68
C GLU A 795 14.17 2.30 64.06
N GLU A 796 14.70 3.36 63.44
CA GLU A 796 14.22 4.74 63.64
C GLU A 796 12.77 4.92 63.18
N PHE A 797 12.41 4.44 61.99
CA PHE A 797 11.04 4.53 61.46
C PHE A 797 10.02 3.82 62.37
N MET A 798 10.38 2.64 62.90
CA MET A 798 9.51 1.88 63.80
C MET A 798 9.36 2.57 65.17
N GLN A 799 10.40 3.24 65.68
CA GLN A 799 10.29 4.08 66.89
C GLN A 799 9.38 5.30 66.65
N GLN A 800 9.57 6.03 65.54
CA GLN A 800 8.69 7.15 65.16
C GLN A 800 7.23 6.73 65.01
N LYS A 801 6.97 5.49 64.56
CA LYS A 801 5.63 4.91 64.41
C LYS A 801 5.00 4.49 65.74
N GLN A 802 5.78 3.99 66.71
CA GLN A 802 5.28 3.68 68.05
C GLN A 802 4.92 4.94 68.86
N GLN A 803 5.63 6.05 68.68
CA GLN A 803 5.36 7.31 69.38
C GLN A 803 4.08 8.05 68.92
N GLN A 804 3.40 7.57 67.88
CA GLN A 804 2.17 8.17 67.34
C GLN A 804 0.88 7.46 67.77
N ILE A 805 0.97 6.42 68.61
CA ILE A 805 -0.22 5.72 69.14
C ILE A 805 -0.65 6.42 70.45
N PRO A 806 -1.82 7.07 70.52
CA PRO A 806 -2.33 7.60 71.78
C PRO A 806 -2.76 6.46 72.72
N SER A 807 -2.48 6.63 74.01
CA SER A 807 -2.83 5.73 75.12
C SER A 807 -4.27 5.89 75.59
#